data_AF-A0AAN8V0L5-F1
#
_entry.id   AF-A0AAN8V0L5-F1
#
_cell.length_a   1.000
_cell.length_b   1.000
_cell.length_c   1.000
_cell.angle_alpha   90.00
_cell.angle_beta   90.00
_cell.angle_gamma   90.00
#
_symmetry.space_group_name_H-M   'P 1'
#
loop_
_entity.id
_entity.type
_entity.pdbx_description
1 polymer ?
#
loop_
_entity_poly.entity_id
_entity_poly.type
_entity_poly.pdbx_seq_one_letter_code
_entity_poly.pdbx_strand_id
1 'polypeptide(L)'
;MLSSSLFHSSTMSTLLLFPRFPSLHSPPIPNSLSRSPFRFSSPFASMSSSAIEERENEKKNNGVALLWFKHDLRVDDHPGLLAASQYRTVLPLYIFDPRILSRYSDEMLELVLFAIEDLRKSLKEQGSNLMIRFGTAENVMEGILKEVKATAIFVEEEVEYDLRMLMENMKDTLARVPLVEGSLEFVQWHTPFYEFKNSNNLPLSYQDFKNLQLPITLPLLPLVLPPVEVELDWGLLPTFDEVKRFMDSSSGKLKERWTSIKGNSAKNLLVKKQTDWAKEELVLRERNISNFNYKNAWKKTSSSVFPTTNGNLVGGGTTAVSNALASYLRYSEGTSRSDWQELHEKLRCAESPKGASFGVLFRSALNLGIVSRRRVYYEAVKYEKERNAGFISPFGYSAATVSAAVDTVCSIEWYWLLALKNQVSNEGPCSVRVWRWNGYLIQYAVIGHEGPPILLVHGFGAFLEHYRDNMKEIAGSERQVWAITLLGFGRSEKPNVLYTELMWAELLRDFIIEVVGEPVHLVGNSLGGYFAAIVAGLWSDLVQSIVLINSAGDVIPEYTFSLIPRERQTSGVAWLGAQLLLPYLRLTLRDTVKSCYPTKPERADDWLTKEMLRASYDPGTVVVLESIFGFNLSIPLNFLLEGFEGRVLVIQGMNDPITNSKYKVAMLREYCIDVTVQELDAGHCPHDELPEDVNSILREWVFNFQSKGVPAV
;
A
#
# COMPACT_ATOMS: atom_id res chain seq x y z
N MET A 1 -5.91 25.69 29.93
CA MET A 1 -5.74 26.90 29.09
C MET A 1 -4.30 26.91 28.61
N LEU A 2 -4.06 26.41 27.39
CA LEU A 2 -2.83 26.42 26.57
C LEU A 2 -2.95 25.22 25.61
N SER A 3 -3.70 25.40 24.52
CA SER A 3 -3.75 24.47 23.39
C SER A 3 -4.35 25.19 22.18
N SER A 4 -3.54 26.00 21.51
CA SER A 4 -3.80 26.52 20.14
C SER A 4 -2.64 27.43 19.72
N SER A 5 -1.60 26.88 19.12
CA SER A 5 -0.54 27.69 18.49
C SER A 5 0.01 27.01 17.24
N LEU A 6 -0.89 26.63 16.34
CA LEU A 6 -0.59 26.52 14.92
C LEU A 6 -1.71 27.29 14.22
N PHE A 7 -1.35 28.37 13.53
CA PHE A 7 -2.22 29.38 12.88
C PHE A 7 -2.93 30.38 13.80
N HIS A 8 -2.20 31.44 14.19
CA HIS A 8 -2.79 32.75 14.45
C HIS A 8 -2.10 33.80 13.57
N SER A 9 -2.77 34.18 12.49
CA SER A 9 -2.52 35.46 11.80
C SER A 9 -3.73 35.80 10.93
N SER A 10 -4.58 36.65 11.50
CA SER A 10 -5.48 37.64 10.89
C SER A 10 -5.62 37.67 9.35
N THR A 11 -6.78 37.22 8.85
CA THR A 11 -7.65 37.89 7.86
C THR A 11 -8.89 37.02 7.60
N MET A 12 -9.79 36.96 8.57
CA MET A 12 -11.16 36.47 8.33
C MET A 12 -12.13 37.33 9.11
N SER A 13 -12.41 38.49 8.57
CA SER A 13 -13.63 39.23 8.85
C SER A 13 -13.95 40.02 7.59
N THR A 14 -15.23 40.03 7.23
CA THR A 14 -15.87 40.65 6.06
C THR A 14 -16.02 39.76 4.82
N LEU A 15 -17.25 39.77 4.27
CA LEU A 15 -17.75 39.21 3.00
C LEU A 15 -18.60 37.92 3.11
N LEU A 16 -19.72 38.04 3.83
CA LEU A 16 -20.97 37.42 3.41
C LEU A 16 -21.65 38.37 2.42
N LEU A 17 -21.65 38.05 1.13
CA LEU A 17 -22.59 38.57 0.13
C LEU A 17 -22.52 37.68 -1.13
N PHE A 18 -23.55 36.86 -1.31
CA PHE A 18 -23.76 36.03 -2.49
C PHE A 18 -24.13 36.87 -3.72
N PRO A 19 -23.58 36.61 -4.91
CA PRO A 19 -24.23 36.94 -6.18
C PRO A 19 -25.00 35.73 -6.74
N ARG A 20 -26.20 36.02 -7.26
CA ARG A 20 -27.11 35.09 -7.94
C ARG A 20 -26.52 34.57 -9.26
N PHE A 21 -26.70 33.27 -9.52
CA PHE A 21 -26.45 32.65 -10.82
C PHE A 21 -27.49 33.07 -11.87
N PRO A 22 -27.10 33.35 -13.13
CA PRO A 22 -28.03 33.35 -14.26
C PRO A 22 -28.18 31.93 -14.84
N SER A 23 -29.43 31.59 -15.19
CA SER A 23 -29.86 30.37 -15.86
C SER A 23 -29.29 30.25 -17.29
N LEU A 24 -28.74 29.09 -17.64
CA LEU A 24 -28.31 28.77 -19.00
C LEU A 24 -29.30 27.81 -19.69
N HIS A 25 -29.77 28.27 -20.85
CA HIS A 25 -30.58 27.54 -21.82
C HIS A 25 -29.80 26.42 -22.51
N SER A 26 -30.47 25.29 -22.75
CA SER A 26 -30.03 24.18 -23.59
C SER A 26 -30.11 24.53 -25.10
N PRO A 27 -29.15 24.10 -25.93
CA PRO A 27 -29.34 23.99 -27.38
C PRO A 27 -29.51 22.53 -27.84
N PRO A 28 -30.04 22.31 -29.07
CA PRO A 28 -30.61 21.04 -29.49
C PRO A 28 -29.63 20.11 -30.22
N ILE A 29 -30.02 18.82 -30.22
CA ILE A 29 -29.46 17.69 -30.97
C ILE A 29 -29.70 17.86 -32.47
N PRO A 30 -28.78 17.39 -33.34
CA PRO A 30 -29.18 16.82 -34.62
C PRO A 30 -28.68 15.38 -34.86
N ASN A 31 -29.53 14.63 -35.54
CA ASN A 31 -29.40 13.22 -35.92
C ASN A 31 -28.44 12.96 -37.10
N SER A 32 -27.84 11.77 -37.06
CA SER A 32 -27.54 10.79 -38.13
C SER A 32 -26.86 11.23 -39.44
N LEU A 33 -25.84 10.48 -39.87
CA LEU A 33 -25.70 9.94 -41.25
C LEU A 33 -24.54 8.92 -41.41
N SER A 34 -24.92 7.72 -41.88
CA SER A 34 -24.30 6.83 -42.89
C SER A 34 -22.81 6.42 -42.87
N ARG A 35 -22.62 5.09 -42.94
CA ARG A 35 -21.40 4.31 -43.22
C ARG A 35 -20.89 4.45 -44.66
N SER A 36 -19.57 4.29 -44.86
CA SER A 36 -18.98 3.50 -45.96
C SER A 36 -17.54 3.06 -45.61
N PRO A 37 -17.04 1.87 -46.03
CA PRO A 37 -15.68 1.42 -45.74
C PRO A 37 -14.76 1.57 -46.96
N PHE A 38 -13.59 2.18 -46.79
CA PHE A 38 -12.50 2.14 -47.77
C PHE A 38 -11.55 0.98 -47.46
N ARG A 39 -11.41 0.05 -48.40
CA ARG A 39 -10.37 -1.00 -48.43
C ARG A 39 -9.12 -0.43 -49.11
N PHE A 40 -7.97 -0.52 -48.45
CA PHE A 40 -6.66 -0.45 -49.10
C PHE A 40 -6.03 -1.84 -49.05
N SER A 41 -5.64 -2.34 -50.22
CA SER A 41 -4.86 -3.57 -50.41
C SER A 41 -3.45 -3.22 -50.86
N SER A 42 -2.43 -3.77 -50.21
CA SER A 42 -1.10 -3.93 -50.82
C SER A 42 -0.48 -5.26 -50.38
N PRO A 43 0.38 -5.89 -51.20
CA PRO A 43 0.68 -7.32 -51.13
C PRO A 43 2.04 -7.57 -50.49
N PHE A 44 2.05 -8.25 -49.34
CA PHE A 44 3.21 -9.04 -48.90
C PHE A 44 2.69 -10.40 -48.45
N ALA A 45 3.34 -11.46 -48.94
CA ALA A 45 2.90 -12.84 -48.83
C ALA A 45 2.64 -13.26 -47.37
N SER A 46 1.37 -13.46 -47.06
CA SER A 46 0.88 -13.98 -45.79
C SER A 46 0.80 -15.50 -45.85
N MET A 47 1.40 -16.20 -44.88
CA MET A 47 0.80 -17.46 -44.44
C MET A 47 -0.65 -17.15 -44.03
N SER A 48 -1.62 -17.97 -44.45
CA SER A 48 -3.03 -17.69 -44.16
C SER A 48 -3.28 -17.68 -42.66
N SER A 49 -4.04 -16.70 -42.15
CA SER A 49 -4.42 -16.63 -40.72
C SER A 49 -5.11 -17.91 -40.25
N SER A 50 -5.80 -18.61 -41.15
CA SER A 50 -6.45 -19.89 -40.90
C SER A 50 -5.49 -21.00 -40.46
N ALA A 51 -4.28 -21.08 -41.03
CA ALA A 51 -3.32 -22.13 -40.70
C ALA A 51 -2.60 -21.87 -39.37
N ILE A 52 -2.50 -20.60 -38.96
CA ILE A 52 -1.98 -20.19 -37.65
C ILE A 52 -3.03 -20.48 -36.58
N GLU A 53 -4.28 -20.08 -36.82
CA GLU A 53 -5.42 -20.38 -35.92
C GLU A 53 -5.66 -21.89 -35.76
N GLU A 54 -5.55 -22.67 -36.84
CA GLU A 54 -5.65 -24.14 -36.78
C GLU A 54 -4.51 -24.76 -35.95
N ARG A 55 -3.27 -24.30 -36.13
CA ARG A 55 -2.12 -24.78 -35.33
C ARG A 55 -2.20 -24.36 -33.86
N GLU A 56 -2.67 -23.15 -33.56
CA GLU A 56 -2.88 -22.70 -32.19
C GLU A 56 -4.02 -23.48 -31.51
N ASN A 57 -5.11 -23.77 -32.24
CA ASN A 57 -6.20 -24.61 -31.75
C ASN A 57 -5.76 -26.06 -31.54
N GLU A 58 -4.95 -26.64 -32.42
CA GLU A 58 -4.37 -27.97 -32.21
C GLU A 58 -3.43 -28.02 -30.99
N LYS A 59 -2.61 -26.97 -30.79
CA LYS A 59 -1.73 -26.85 -29.62
C LYS A 59 -2.53 -26.78 -28.32
N LYS A 60 -3.63 -26.02 -28.29
CA LYS A 60 -4.53 -25.93 -27.12
C LYS A 60 -5.28 -27.25 -26.88
N ASN A 61 -5.82 -27.86 -27.92
CA ASN A 61 -6.59 -29.11 -27.84
C ASN A 61 -5.78 -30.34 -27.38
N ASN A 62 -4.45 -30.28 -27.43
CA ASN A 62 -3.56 -31.36 -26.96
C ASN A 62 -2.61 -30.95 -25.83
N GLY A 63 -2.59 -29.67 -25.44
CA GLY A 63 -1.64 -29.13 -24.47
C GLY A 63 -2.12 -29.21 -23.02
N VAL A 64 -1.17 -29.12 -22.10
CA VAL A 64 -1.41 -29.00 -20.65
C VAL A 64 -1.11 -27.56 -20.22
N ALA A 65 -2.08 -26.88 -19.63
CA ALA A 65 -1.94 -25.54 -19.08
C ALA A 65 -1.71 -25.62 -17.57
N LEU A 66 -0.60 -25.06 -17.10
CA LEU A 66 -0.33 -24.88 -15.68
C LEU A 66 -0.82 -23.49 -15.25
N LEU A 67 -1.77 -23.41 -14.32
CA LEU A 67 -2.25 -22.14 -13.78
C LEU A 67 -1.71 -21.95 -12.37
N TRP A 68 -0.86 -20.94 -12.19
CA TRP A 68 -0.26 -20.64 -10.89
C TRP A 68 -1.07 -19.59 -10.12
N PHE A 69 -1.70 -20.05 -9.05
CA PHE A 69 -2.38 -19.24 -8.05
C PHE A 69 -1.36 -18.61 -7.09
N LYS A 70 -1.41 -17.29 -6.95
CA LYS A 70 -0.59 -16.51 -6.01
C LYS A 70 -1.47 -15.72 -5.05
N HIS A 71 -2.11 -14.68 -5.58
CA HIS A 71 -2.93 -13.75 -4.81
C HIS A 71 -4.40 -13.88 -5.15
N ASP A 72 -4.81 -14.30 -6.36
CA ASP A 72 -6.23 -14.48 -6.71
C ASP A 72 -6.76 -15.90 -6.38
N LEU A 73 -7.17 -16.16 -5.13
CA LEU A 73 -7.49 -17.51 -4.61
C LEU A 73 -8.97 -17.91 -4.74
N ARG A 74 -9.56 -17.73 -5.92
CA ARG A 74 -10.95 -18.15 -6.23
C ARG A 74 -11.06 -18.84 -7.58
N VAL A 75 -12.18 -19.53 -7.79
CA VAL A 75 -12.55 -20.09 -9.11
C VAL A 75 -13.60 -19.24 -9.84
N ASP A 76 -14.41 -18.47 -9.11
CA ASP A 76 -15.43 -17.59 -9.69
C ASP A 76 -14.81 -16.31 -10.26
N ASP A 77 -15.29 -15.86 -11.41
CA ASP A 77 -14.88 -14.59 -12.00
C ASP A 77 -13.34 -14.49 -12.19
N HIS A 78 -12.71 -15.60 -12.60
CA HIS A 78 -11.25 -15.73 -12.73
C HIS A 78 -10.80 -15.85 -14.21
N PRO A 79 -10.24 -14.77 -14.82
CA PRO A 79 -9.86 -14.78 -16.24
C PRO A 79 -8.75 -15.76 -16.61
N GLY A 80 -7.74 -15.95 -15.74
CA GLY A 80 -6.65 -16.89 -16.00
C GLY A 80 -7.14 -18.34 -16.15
N LEU A 81 -8.04 -18.77 -15.27
CA LEU A 81 -8.73 -20.06 -15.32
C LEU A 81 -9.60 -20.21 -16.57
N LEU A 82 -10.34 -19.18 -16.97
CA LEU A 82 -11.12 -19.16 -18.21
C LEU A 82 -10.22 -19.25 -19.46
N ALA A 83 -9.07 -18.58 -19.46
CA ALA A 83 -8.12 -18.67 -20.55
C ALA A 83 -7.44 -20.04 -20.60
N ALA A 84 -7.06 -20.58 -19.44
CA ALA A 84 -6.44 -21.89 -19.31
C ALA A 84 -7.40 -23.04 -19.68
N SER A 85 -8.71 -22.91 -19.46
CA SER A 85 -9.69 -23.96 -19.81
C SER A 85 -9.87 -24.20 -21.30
N GLN A 86 -9.25 -23.37 -22.15
CA GLN A 86 -9.15 -23.66 -23.59
C GLN A 86 -8.19 -24.81 -23.88
N TYR A 87 -7.34 -25.20 -22.92
CA TYR A 87 -6.43 -26.32 -23.03
C TYR A 87 -7.11 -27.63 -22.63
N ARG A 88 -6.64 -28.75 -23.17
CA ARG A 88 -7.16 -30.09 -22.85
C ARG A 88 -7.12 -30.42 -21.36
N THR A 89 -6.05 -30.02 -20.68
CA THR A 89 -5.87 -30.26 -19.25
C THR A 89 -5.39 -28.99 -18.58
N VAL A 90 -6.05 -28.62 -17.48
CA VAL A 90 -5.64 -27.50 -16.63
C VAL A 90 -5.12 -28.08 -15.31
N LEU A 91 -3.92 -27.66 -14.92
CA LEU A 91 -3.30 -28.00 -13.64
C LEU A 91 -3.22 -26.74 -12.77
N PRO A 92 -4.14 -26.58 -11.81
CA PRO A 92 -4.06 -25.56 -10.77
C PRO A 92 -2.88 -25.85 -9.84
N LEU A 93 -2.02 -24.86 -9.62
CA LEU A 93 -0.85 -24.93 -8.74
C LEU A 93 -0.85 -23.79 -7.74
N TYR A 94 -0.59 -24.10 -6.47
CA TYR A 94 -0.22 -23.14 -5.45
C TYR A 94 1.16 -23.49 -4.85
N ILE A 95 2.03 -22.50 -4.73
CA ILE A 95 3.39 -22.65 -4.23
C ILE A 95 3.55 -21.84 -2.94
N PHE A 96 3.88 -22.53 -1.84
CA PHE A 96 4.33 -21.89 -0.61
C PHE A 96 5.78 -21.42 -0.79
N ASP A 97 5.93 -20.23 -1.38
CA ASP A 97 7.22 -19.57 -1.59
C ASP A 97 7.57 -18.67 -0.39
N PRO A 98 8.72 -18.87 0.27
CA PRO A 98 9.06 -18.12 1.48
C PRO A 98 9.23 -16.62 1.24
N ARG A 99 9.54 -16.18 0.00
CA ARG A 99 9.67 -14.77 -0.37
C ARG A 99 8.31 -14.07 -0.43
N ILE A 100 7.27 -14.78 -0.88
CA ILE A 100 5.89 -14.29 -0.89
C ILE A 100 5.34 -14.28 0.54
N LEU A 101 5.49 -15.40 1.25
CA LEU A 101 4.89 -15.61 2.57
C LEU A 101 5.53 -14.74 3.67
N SER A 102 6.82 -14.39 3.58
CA SER A 102 7.48 -13.57 4.62
C SER A 102 6.90 -12.17 4.79
N ARG A 103 6.02 -11.77 3.88
CA ARG A 103 5.35 -10.47 3.87
C ARG A 103 4.03 -10.50 4.64
N TYR A 104 3.49 -11.68 4.88
CA TYR A 104 2.24 -11.87 5.59
C TYR A 104 2.45 -11.87 7.10
N SER A 105 1.53 -11.21 7.81
CA SER A 105 1.37 -11.42 9.24
C SER A 105 0.83 -12.82 9.52
N ASP A 106 0.95 -13.26 10.77
CA ASP A 106 0.39 -14.53 11.23
C ASP A 106 -1.11 -14.65 10.92
N GLU A 107 -1.84 -13.56 11.14
CA GLU A 107 -3.27 -13.47 10.82
C GLU A 107 -3.54 -13.62 9.31
N MET A 108 -2.70 -13.04 8.45
CA MET A 108 -2.80 -13.23 7.01
C MET A 108 -2.42 -14.64 6.56
N LEU A 109 -1.44 -15.28 7.21
CA LEU A 109 -1.07 -16.67 6.93
C LEU A 109 -2.21 -17.64 7.28
N GLU A 110 -2.92 -17.41 8.39
CA GLU A 110 -4.15 -18.15 8.72
C GLU A 110 -5.18 -18.00 7.59
N LEU A 111 -5.43 -16.76 7.15
CA LEU A 111 -6.39 -16.47 6.07
C LEU A 111 -6.02 -17.15 4.74
N VAL A 112 -4.74 -17.18 4.39
CA VAL A 112 -4.23 -17.89 3.21
C VAL A 112 -4.55 -19.37 3.27
N LEU A 113 -4.37 -20.02 4.43
CA LEU A 113 -4.67 -21.45 4.59
C LEU A 113 -6.16 -21.75 4.39
N PHE A 114 -7.04 -20.92 4.98
CA PHE A 114 -8.48 -21.05 4.77
C PHE A 114 -8.88 -20.85 3.30
N ALA A 115 -8.27 -19.88 2.61
CA ALA A 115 -8.54 -19.62 1.21
C ALA A 115 -8.06 -20.76 0.29
N ILE A 116 -6.89 -21.35 0.56
CA ILE A 116 -6.35 -22.49 -0.20
C ILE A 116 -7.20 -23.74 0.01
N GLU A 117 -7.66 -24.00 1.23
CA GLU A 117 -8.56 -25.12 1.54
C GLU A 117 -9.86 -25.00 0.74
N ASP A 118 -10.49 -23.83 0.73
CA ASP A 118 -11.69 -23.57 -0.05
C ASP A 118 -11.44 -23.67 -1.57
N LEU A 119 -10.37 -23.05 -2.07
CA LEU A 119 -9.97 -23.11 -3.48
C LEU A 119 -9.81 -24.57 -3.93
N ARG A 120 -9.12 -25.40 -3.14
CA ARG A 120 -8.95 -26.83 -3.43
C ARG A 120 -10.28 -27.56 -3.46
N LYS A 121 -11.18 -27.26 -2.52
CA LYS A 121 -12.53 -27.84 -2.49
C LYS A 121 -13.34 -27.43 -3.73
N SER A 122 -13.36 -26.15 -4.08
CA SER A 122 -14.07 -25.64 -5.26
C SER A 122 -13.55 -26.24 -6.57
N LEU A 123 -12.22 -26.42 -6.70
CA LEU A 123 -11.63 -27.09 -7.85
C LEU A 123 -12.04 -28.57 -7.95
N LYS A 124 -12.12 -29.28 -6.81
CA LYS A 124 -12.62 -30.67 -6.75
C LYS A 124 -14.08 -30.79 -7.17
N GLU A 125 -14.93 -29.85 -6.74
CA GLU A 125 -16.33 -29.79 -7.16
C GLU A 125 -16.49 -29.55 -8.67
N GLN A 126 -15.49 -28.92 -9.32
CA GLN A 126 -15.42 -28.72 -10.77
C GLN A 126 -14.68 -29.84 -11.53
N GLY A 127 -14.33 -30.96 -10.88
CA GLY A 127 -13.66 -32.09 -11.54
C GLY A 127 -12.14 -31.95 -11.70
N SER A 128 -11.52 -30.99 -11.02
CA SER A 128 -10.07 -30.77 -10.96
C SER A 128 -9.54 -30.92 -9.52
N ASN A 129 -8.33 -30.47 -9.23
CA ASN A 129 -7.77 -30.41 -7.89
C ASN A 129 -6.67 -29.34 -7.83
N LEU A 130 -6.30 -28.90 -6.63
CA LEU A 130 -5.19 -27.97 -6.43
C LEU A 130 -3.92 -28.74 -6.08
N MET A 131 -2.88 -28.58 -6.90
CA MET A 131 -1.54 -29.06 -6.59
C MET A 131 -0.86 -28.08 -5.63
N ILE A 132 -0.35 -28.60 -4.52
CA ILE A 132 0.32 -27.82 -3.48
C ILE A 132 1.78 -28.24 -3.38
N ARG A 133 2.68 -27.25 -3.37
CA ARG A 133 4.14 -27.46 -3.25
C ARG A 133 4.77 -26.43 -2.33
N PHE A 134 5.92 -26.80 -1.76
CA PHE A 134 6.77 -25.94 -0.95
C PHE A 134 8.11 -25.74 -1.65
N GLY A 135 8.64 -24.53 -1.61
CA GLY A 135 9.94 -24.20 -2.18
C GLY A 135 9.93 -22.88 -2.93
N THR A 136 11.05 -22.54 -3.54
CA THR A 136 11.11 -21.38 -4.45
C THR A 136 10.33 -21.69 -5.73
N ALA A 137 9.58 -20.71 -6.21
CA ALA A 137 8.71 -20.85 -7.39
C ALA A 137 9.46 -21.41 -8.60
N GLU A 138 10.70 -20.96 -8.85
CA GLU A 138 11.53 -21.40 -9.97
C GLU A 138 11.83 -22.90 -9.90
N ASN A 139 12.27 -23.39 -8.74
CA ASN A 139 12.64 -24.80 -8.54
C ASN A 139 11.40 -25.71 -8.63
N VAL A 140 10.30 -25.28 -8.02
CA VAL A 140 9.03 -26.03 -8.04
C VAL A 140 8.47 -26.11 -9.46
N MET A 141 8.46 -24.98 -10.19
CA MET A 141 7.99 -24.92 -11.57
C MET A 141 8.85 -25.78 -12.50
N GLU A 142 10.18 -25.73 -12.37
CA GLU A 142 11.07 -26.59 -13.15
C GLU A 142 10.80 -28.07 -12.91
N GLY A 143 10.59 -28.48 -11.66
CA GLY A 143 10.24 -29.86 -11.31
C GLY A 143 8.92 -30.30 -11.94
N ILE A 144 7.88 -29.48 -11.83
CA ILE A 144 6.56 -29.78 -12.38
C ILE A 144 6.59 -29.87 -13.90
N LEU A 145 7.31 -28.97 -14.58
CA LEU A 145 7.40 -29.01 -16.05
C LEU A 145 8.00 -30.31 -16.58
N LYS A 146 8.97 -30.88 -15.85
CA LYS A 146 9.56 -32.19 -16.19
C LYS A 146 8.56 -33.33 -15.98
N GLU A 147 7.69 -33.22 -14.98
CA GLU A 147 6.68 -34.23 -14.64
C GLU A 147 5.48 -34.21 -15.60
N VAL A 148 4.89 -33.03 -15.85
CA VAL A 148 3.57 -32.91 -16.50
C VAL A 148 3.63 -32.44 -17.96
N LYS A 149 4.83 -32.11 -18.48
CA LYS A 149 5.05 -31.61 -19.84
C LYS A 149 4.12 -30.46 -20.22
N ALA A 150 3.95 -29.48 -19.34
CA ALA A 150 3.08 -28.34 -19.61
C ALA A 150 3.56 -27.53 -20.83
N THR A 151 2.60 -27.11 -21.66
CA THR A 151 2.85 -26.33 -22.89
C THR A 151 2.59 -24.85 -22.69
N ALA A 152 1.86 -24.48 -21.63
CA ALA A 152 1.57 -23.10 -21.28
C ALA A 152 1.56 -22.92 -19.75
N ILE A 153 2.05 -21.77 -19.29
CA ILE A 153 1.96 -21.33 -17.89
C ILE A 153 1.16 -20.03 -17.86
N PHE A 154 0.11 -20.03 -17.04
CA PHE A 154 -0.73 -18.87 -16.77
C PHE A 154 -0.36 -18.28 -15.42
N VAL A 155 -0.05 -17.00 -15.40
CA VAL A 155 0.34 -16.27 -14.19
C VAL A 155 -0.36 -14.92 -14.11
N GLU A 156 -0.73 -14.52 -12.90
CA GLU A 156 -1.27 -13.18 -12.64
C GLU A 156 -0.21 -12.10 -12.89
N GLU A 157 -0.61 -10.99 -13.52
CA GLU A 157 0.20 -9.78 -13.74
C GLU A 157 0.43 -9.04 -12.42
N GLU A 158 1.70 -8.72 -12.15
CA GLU A 158 2.13 -8.15 -10.88
C GLU A 158 2.63 -6.72 -11.07
N VAL A 159 2.28 -5.84 -10.13
CA VAL A 159 2.83 -4.47 -10.05
C VAL A 159 3.93 -4.36 -9.00
N GLU A 160 4.13 -5.35 -8.17
CA GLU A 160 5.12 -5.27 -7.09
C GLU A 160 6.49 -5.67 -7.60
N TYR A 161 7.52 -4.90 -7.24
CA TYR A 161 8.84 -5.05 -7.82
C TYR A 161 9.41 -6.46 -7.60
N ASP A 162 9.40 -6.97 -6.37
CA ASP A 162 10.00 -8.27 -6.06
C ASP A 162 9.25 -9.43 -6.72
N LEU A 163 7.92 -9.35 -6.82
CA LEU A 163 7.11 -10.37 -7.49
C LEU A 163 7.33 -10.35 -9.00
N ARG A 164 7.47 -9.18 -9.59
CA ARG A 164 7.84 -9.03 -11.00
C ARG A 164 9.23 -9.60 -11.28
N MET A 165 10.22 -9.26 -10.45
CA MET A 165 11.58 -9.80 -10.60
C MET A 165 11.58 -11.32 -10.44
N LEU A 166 10.80 -11.86 -9.50
CA LEU A 166 10.59 -13.30 -9.37
C LEU A 166 10.00 -13.90 -10.65
N MET A 167 8.99 -13.27 -11.25
CA MET A 167 8.39 -13.74 -12.50
C MET A 167 9.36 -13.68 -13.70
N GLU A 168 10.15 -12.61 -13.81
CA GLU A 168 11.17 -12.44 -14.84
C GLU A 168 12.27 -13.50 -14.69
N ASN A 169 12.81 -13.68 -13.48
CA ASN A 169 13.79 -14.72 -13.16
C ASN A 169 13.26 -16.13 -13.43
N MET A 170 12.00 -16.39 -13.07
CA MET A 170 11.34 -17.66 -13.37
C MET A 170 11.25 -17.87 -14.88
N LYS A 171 10.80 -16.88 -15.66
CA LYS A 171 10.71 -16.97 -17.12
C LYS A 171 12.07 -17.28 -17.75
N ASP A 172 13.13 -16.61 -17.29
CA ASP A 172 14.51 -16.82 -17.77
C ASP A 172 15.07 -18.19 -17.39
N THR A 173 14.73 -18.69 -16.19
CA THR A 173 15.12 -20.02 -15.72
C THR A 173 14.43 -21.10 -16.56
N LEU A 174 13.12 -20.96 -16.77
CA LEU A 174 12.32 -21.93 -17.51
C LEU A 174 12.63 -21.94 -19.01
N ALA A 175 13.06 -20.81 -19.59
CA ALA A 175 13.52 -20.75 -20.98
C ALA A 175 14.76 -21.63 -21.26
N ARG A 176 15.51 -22.01 -20.22
CA ARG A 176 16.71 -22.87 -20.33
C ARG A 176 16.39 -24.36 -20.17
N VAL A 177 15.16 -24.71 -19.78
CA VAL A 177 14.75 -26.10 -19.56
C VAL A 177 14.46 -26.75 -20.93
N PRO A 178 15.09 -27.88 -21.27
CA PRO A 178 14.81 -28.57 -22.53
C PRO A 178 13.38 -29.14 -22.50
N LEU A 179 12.51 -28.59 -23.35
CA LEU A 179 11.13 -29.07 -23.51
C LEU A 179 11.10 -30.26 -24.46
N VAL A 180 10.29 -31.27 -24.13
CA VAL A 180 10.16 -32.49 -24.92
C VAL A 180 9.50 -32.22 -26.27
N GLU A 181 8.54 -31.28 -26.33
CA GLU A 181 7.87 -30.83 -27.55
C GLU A 181 7.48 -29.34 -27.46
N GLY A 182 7.83 -28.54 -28.48
CA GLY A 182 7.37 -27.16 -28.64
C GLY A 182 8.02 -26.10 -27.73
N SER A 183 7.56 -24.86 -27.85
CA SER A 183 7.95 -23.74 -26.98
C SER A 183 6.91 -23.52 -25.88
N LEU A 184 7.39 -23.36 -24.64
CA LEU A 184 6.57 -23.02 -23.48
C LEU A 184 5.99 -21.62 -23.65
N GLU A 185 4.67 -21.52 -23.63
CA GLU A 185 3.96 -20.25 -23.67
C GLU A 185 3.82 -19.68 -22.25
N PHE A 186 4.16 -18.42 -22.06
CA PHE A 186 4.00 -17.74 -20.77
C PHE A 186 2.94 -16.65 -20.91
N VAL A 187 1.77 -16.89 -20.32
CA VAL A 187 0.58 -16.04 -20.45
C VAL A 187 0.36 -15.29 -19.16
N GLN A 188 0.52 -13.97 -19.21
CA GLN A 188 0.13 -13.08 -18.13
C GLN A 188 -1.35 -12.71 -18.25
N TRP A 189 -2.05 -12.69 -17.12
CA TRP A 189 -3.45 -12.31 -17.05
C TRP A 189 -3.70 -11.39 -15.86
N HIS A 190 -4.72 -10.55 -15.94
CA HIS A 190 -5.22 -9.78 -14.80
C HIS A 190 -6.76 -9.78 -14.83
N THR A 191 -7.39 -9.42 -13.71
CA THR A 191 -8.84 -9.20 -13.68
C THR A 191 -9.16 -7.80 -14.19
N PRO A 192 -9.76 -7.64 -15.39
CA PRO A 192 -10.11 -6.32 -15.89
C PRO A 192 -11.27 -5.76 -15.06
N PHE A 193 -11.12 -4.54 -14.55
CA PHE A 193 -12.23 -3.82 -13.93
C PHE A 193 -12.91 -2.92 -14.97
N TYR A 194 -12.11 -2.15 -15.70
CA TYR A 194 -12.55 -1.27 -16.78
C TYR A 194 -12.22 -1.84 -18.16
N GLU A 195 -13.05 -1.53 -19.15
CA GLU A 195 -12.80 -1.85 -20.57
C GLU A 195 -11.91 -0.78 -21.20
N PHE A 196 -10.66 -1.13 -21.49
CA PHE A 196 -9.75 -0.30 -22.27
C PHE A 196 -8.86 -1.15 -23.18
N LYS A 197 -8.49 -0.60 -24.34
CA LYS A 197 -7.72 -1.34 -25.37
C LYS A 197 -6.21 -1.31 -25.17
N ASN A 198 -5.68 -0.27 -24.53
CA ASN A 198 -4.24 -0.09 -24.34
C ASN A 198 -3.98 0.65 -23.01
N SER A 199 -3.24 0.00 -22.11
CA SER A 199 -2.84 0.55 -20.81
C SER A 199 -1.98 1.83 -20.94
N ASN A 200 -1.24 1.99 -22.04
CA ASN A 200 -0.40 3.17 -22.29
C ASN A 200 -1.20 4.47 -22.43
N ASN A 201 -2.49 4.37 -22.78
CA ASN A 201 -3.36 5.54 -22.98
C ASN A 201 -4.08 6.00 -21.69
N LEU A 202 -3.90 5.29 -20.58
CA LEU A 202 -4.50 5.70 -19.30
C LEU A 202 -3.84 7.00 -18.82
N PRO A 203 -4.56 8.00 -18.32
CA PRO A 203 -3.97 9.25 -17.83
C PRO A 203 -3.27 9.04 -16.46
N LEU A 204 -2.37 9.97 -16.10
CA LEU A 204 -1.71 9.96 -14.78
C LEU A 204 -2.56 10.65 -13.68
N SER A 205 -3.56 11.43 -14.08
CA SER A 205 -4.49 12.11 -13.18
C SER A 205 -5.78 11.30 -13.03
N TYR A 206 -6.24 11.15 -11.78
CA TYR A 206 -7.51 10.50 -11.50
C TYR A 206 -8.70 11.26 -12.11
N GLN A 207 -8.64 12.59 -12.16
CA GLN A 207 -9.71 13.39 -12.75
C GLN A 207 -9.84 13.11 -14.25
N ASP A 208 -8.73 13.08 -14.96
CA ASP A 208 -8.72 12.76 -16.39
C ASP A 208 -9.18 11.31 -16.61
N PHE A 209 -8.79 10.39 -15.73
CA PHE A 209 -9.26 9.01 -15.76
C PHE A 209 -10.78 8.93 -15.63
N LYS A 210 -11.38 9.67 -14.70
CA LYS A 210 -12.84 9.74 -14.52
C LYS A 210 -13.54 10.38 -15.72
N ASN A 211 -12.88 11.34 -16.39
CA ASN A 211 -13.40 11.97 -17.60
C ASN A 211 -13.48 11.00 -18.80
N LEU A 212 -12.71 9.91 -18.81
CA LEU A 212 -12.80 8.88 -19.86
C LEU A 212 -14.10 8.08 -19.80
N GLN A 213 -14.77 8.03 -18.64
CA GLN A 213 -16.02 7.28 -18.43
C GLN A 213 -15.95 5.83 -18.94
N LEU A 214 -14.84 5.14 -18.66
CA LEU A 214 -14.62 3.78 -19.14
C LEU A 214 -15.73 2.83 -18.65
N PRO A 215 -16.25 1.95 -19.52
CA PRO A 215 -17.23 0.95 -19.11
C PRO A 215 -16.61 -0.01 -18.09
N ILE A 216 -17.40 -0.45 -17.13
CA ILE A 216 -17.00 -1.48 -16.16
C ILE A 216 -17.41 -2.84 -16.72
N THR A 217 -16.49 -3.79 -16.69
CA THR A 217 -16.76 -5.16 -17.18
C THR A 217 -17.70 -5.91 -16.23
N LEU A 218 -18.47 -6.86 -16.79
CA LEU A 218 -19.31 -7.75 -15.99
C LEU A 218 -18.50 -8.92 -15.42
N PRO A 219 -18.89 -9.46 -14.24
CA PRO A 219 -18.32 -10.71 -13.76
C PRO A 219 -18.46 -11.84 -14.78
N LEU A 220 -17.45 -12.69 -14.90
CA LEU A 220 -17.44 -13.86 -15.78
C LEU A 220 -18.42 -14.92 -15.26
N LEU A 221 -18.93 -15.72 -16.18
CA LEU A 221 -19.81 -16.83 -15.85
C LEU A 221 -19.03 -17.99 -15.20
N PRO A 222 -19.69 -18.79 -14.35
CA PRO A 222 -19.10 -20.01 -13.81
C PRO A 222 -18.62 -20.95 -14.92
N LEU A 223 -17.45 -21.53 -14.71
CA LEU A 223 -16.77 -22.39 -15.67
C LEU A 223 -16.82 -23.85 -15.21
N VAL A 224 -16.87 -24.77 -16.18
CA VAL A 224 -16.65 -26.20 -15.95
C VAL A 224 -15.26 -26.54 -16.48
N LEU A 225 -14.42 -27.12 -15.63
CA LEU A 225 -13.05 -27.49 -16.01
C LEU A 225 -13.02 -28.85 -16.71
N PRO A 226 -12.10 -29.05 -17.66
CA PRO A 226 -11.85 -30.37 -18.20
C PRO A 226 -11.30 -31.29 -17.09
N PRO A 227 -11.74 -32.56 -17.02
CA PRO A 227 -11.27 -33.49 -16.00
C PRO A 227 -9.77 -33.79 -16.18
N VAL A 228 -9.06 -33.95 -15.07
CA VAL A 228 -7.65 -34.35 -15.07
C VAL A 228 -7.57 -35.87 -15.00
N GLU A 229 -7.20 -36.52 -16.12
CA GLU A 229 -7.13 -37.99 -16.23
C GLU A 229 -5.77 -38.58 -15.77
N VAL A 230 -4.86 -37.75 -15.24
CA VAL A 230 -3.51 -38.16 -14.86
C VAL A 230 -3.42 -38.37 -13.34
N GLU A 231 -2.89 -39.52 -12.91
CA GLU A 231 -2.51 -39.75 -11.51
C GLU A 231 -1.27 -38.89 -11.16
N LEU A 232 -1.50 -37.79 -10.42
CA LEU A 232 -0.47 -36.85 -9.98
C LEU A 232 -0.42 -36.79 -8.45
N ASP A 233 0.74 -36.47 -7.90
CA ASP A 233 0.85 -36.09 -6.49
C ASP A 233 0.31 -34.66 -6.29
N TRP A 234 -0.90 -34.55 -5.77
CA TRP A 234 -1.52 -33.25 -5.53
C TRP A 234 -0.98 -32.51 -4.30
N GLY A 235 -0.15 -33.15 -3.46
CA GLY A 235 0.31 -32.58 -2.20
C GLY A 235 -0.78 -32.48 -1.12
N LEU A 236 -0.38 -32.40 0.15
CA LEU A 236 -1.29 -32.23 1.28
C LEU A 236 -1.56 -30.75 1.58
N LEU A 237 -2.71 -30.46 2.19
CA LEU A 237 -2.97 -29.14 2.77
C LEU A 237 -2.11 -29.01 4.04
N PRO A 238 -1.25 -27.99 4.13
CA PRO A 238 -0.39 -27.84 5.30
C PRO A 238 -1.13 -27.22 6.48
N THR A 239 -0.64 -27.50 7.67
CA THR A 239 -1.03 -26.82 8.90
C THR A 239 -0.29 -25.49 9.08
N PHE A 240 -0.83 -24.59 9.90
CA PHE A 240 -0.17 -23.32 10.23
C PHE A 240 1.25 -23.54 10.79
N ASP A 241 1.42 -24.51 11.68
CA ASP A 241 2.72 -24.84 12.28
C ASP A 241 3.72 -25.40 11.25
N GLU A 242 3.26 -26.08 10.21
CA GLU A 242 4.12 -26.53 9.10
C GLU A 242 4.59 -25.36 8.24
N VAL A 243 3.68 -24.42 7.91
CA VAL A 243 4.04 -23.21 7.17
C VAL A 243 5.03 -22.36 7.96
N LYS A 244 4.81 -22.19 9.26
CA LYS A 244 5.73 -21.48 10.15
C LYS A 244 7.10 -22.13 10.19
N ARG A 245 7.17 -23.44 10.46
CA ARG A 245 8.45 -24.19 10.45
C ARG A 245 9.17 -24.09 9.10
N PHE A 246 8.43 -24.11 7.99
CA PHE A 246 9.01 -23.92 6.66
C PHE A 246 9.59 -22.51 6.48
N MET A 247 8.87 -21.48 6.90
CA MET A 247 9.37 -20.09 6.90
C MET A 247 10.62 -19.92 7.77
N ASP A 248 10.64 -20.52 8.96
CA ASP A 248 11.77 -20.43 9.88
C ASP A 248 13.00 -21.15 9.31
N SER A 249 12.80 -22.34 8.72
CA SER A 249 13.88 -23.12 8.10
C SER A 249 14.52 -22.46 6.86
N SER A 250 13.79 -21.52 6.24
CA SER A 250 14.26 -20.74 5.10
C SER A 250 14.79 -19.36 5.50
N SER A 251 14.77 -19.04 6.80
CA SER A 251 15.22 -17.77 7.34
C SER A 251 16.66 -17.87 7.85
N GLY A 252 17.52 -16.90 7.50
CA GLY A 252 18.86 -16.78 8.09
C GLY A 252 18.81 -16.07 9.45
N LYS A 253 19.87 -16.18 10.27
CA LYS A 253 19.96 -15.57 11.62
C LYS A 253 19.60 -14.08 11.68
N LEU A 254 19.92 -13.30 10.64
CA LEU A 254 19.53 -11.88 10.54
C LEU A 254 18.00 -11.72 10.52
N LYS A 255 17.29 -12.57 9.75
CA LYS A 255 15.84 -12.53 9.57
C LYS A 255 15.08 -12.84 10.86
N GLU A 256 15.63 -13.68 11.76
CA GLU A 256 15.06 -13.93 13.09
C GLU A 256 15.04 -12.65 13.96
N ARG A 257 16.13 -11.87 13.98
CA ARG A 257 16.21 -10.60 14.72
C ARG A 257 15.18 -9.58 14.21
N TRP A 258 15.09 -9.40 12.89
CA TRP A 258 14.11 -8.48 12.28
C TRP A 258 12.66 -8.92 12.51
N THR A 259 12.39 -10.22 12.51
CA THR A 259 11.05 -10.77 12.79
C THR A 259 10.60 -10.44 14.22
N SER A 260 11.52 -10.51 15.19
CA SER A 260 11.26 -10.06 16.57
C SER A 260 10.94 -8.56 16.64
N ILE A 261 11.68 -7.72 15.90
CA ILE A 261 11.44 -6.27 15.86
C ILE A 261 10.06 -5.95 15.26
N LYS A 262 9.71 -6.60 14.14
CA LYS A 262 8.41 -6.43 13.48
C LYS A 262 7.23 -6.81 14.37
N GLY A 263 7.40 -7.84 15.21
CA GLY A 263 6.37 -8.30 16.15
C GLY A 263 6.06 -7.32 17.30
N ASN A 264 6.94 -6.35 17.57
CA ASN A 264 6.74 -5.35 18.60
C ASN A 264 6.08 -4.08 18.01
N SER A 265 4.79 -3.89 18.27
CA SER A 265 4.06 -2.69 17.85
C SER A 265 4.59 -1.42 18.54
N ALA A 266 4.49 -0.29 17.85
CA ALA A 266 4.94 1.01 18.37
C ALA A 266 4.26 1.34 19.71
N LYS A 267 2.96 1.05 19.81
CA LYS A 267 2.17 1.26 21.02
C LYS A 267 2.70 0.45 22.20
N ASN A 268 3.01 -0.83 21.99
CA ASN A 268 3.52 -1.69 23.06
C ASN A 268 4.91 -1.22 23.54
N LEU A 269 5.76 -0.78 22.61
CA LEU A 269 7.09 -0.25 22.94
C LEU A 269 7.00 1.09 23.67
N LEU A 270 6.10 1.99 23.29
CA LEU A 270 5.86 3.24 24.00
C LEU A 270 5.38 2.99 25.44
N VAL A 271 4.45 2.05 25.65
CA VAL A 271 4.00 1.66 27.00
C VAL A 271 5.14 1.06 27.81
N LYS A 272 6.02 0.27 27.18
CA LYS A 272 7.21 -0.28 27.84
C LYS A 272 8.21 0.82 28.22
N LYS A 273 8.56 1.72 27.29
CA LYS A 273 9.45 2.87 27.52
C LYS A 273 8.92 3.75 28.65
N GLN A 274 7.61 3.96 28.72
CA GLN A 274 6.96 4.65 29.84
C GLN A 274 7.11 3.88 31.17
N THR A 275 6.90 2.57 31.17
CA THR A 275 6.98 1.75 32.38
C THR A 275 8.40 1.74 32.93
N ASP A 276 9.40 1.73 32.06
CA ASP A 276 10.81 1.75 32.44
C ASP A 276 11.23 3.16 32.93
N TRP A 277 10.76 4.23 32.26
CA TRP A 277 10.90 5.62 32.77
C TRP A 277 10.29 5.80 34.16
N ALA A 278 9.06 5.31 34.36
CA ALA A 278 8.37 5.38 35.64
C ALA A 278 9.06 4.55 36.74
N LYS A 279 9.85 3.52 36.38
CA LYS A 279 10.65 2.74 37.34
C LYS A 279 11.97 3.43 37.68
N GLU A 280 12.60 4.13 36.74
CA GLU A 280 13.81 4.94 36.99
C GLU A 280 13.49 6.16 37.87
N GLU A 281 12.29 6.72 37.77
CA GLU A 281 11.81 7.82 38.64
C GLU A 281 11.30 7.33 40.03
N LEU A 282 11.03 6.02 40.18
CA LEU A 282 10.53 5.40 41.43
C LEU A 282 11.46 4.30 41.96
N VAL A 283 12.65 4.70 42.43
CA VAL A 283 13.44 3.94 43.42
C VAL A 283 13.07 4.33 44.87
N LEU A 284 11.81 4.73 45.11
CA LEU A 284 11.21 4.76 46.44
C LEU A 284 9.74 4.27 46.37
N ARG A 285 9.55 3.06 46.93
CA ARG A 285 8.31 2.32 47.25
C ARG A 285 7.89 1.21 46.29
N GLU A 286 8.19 -0.01 46.73
CA GLU A 286 7.53 -1.27 46.38
C GLU A 286 5.99 -1.19 46.52
N ARG A 287 5.20 -1.64 45.53
CA ARG A 287 4.75 -3.03 45.34
C ARG A 287 3.55 -3.14 44.38
N ASN A 288 3.53 -4.26 43.66
CA ASN A 288 2.40 -5.03 43.10
C ASN A 288 1.55 -4.41 41.99
N ILE A 289 1.78 -4.89 40.76
CA ILE A 289 0.76 -4.93 39.70
C ILE A 289 0.72 -6.33 39.11
N SER A 290 -0.48 -6.92 39.13
CA SER A 290 -0.83 -8.24 38.62
C SER A 290 -0.87 -8.27 37.10
N ASN A 291 -0.25 -9.31 36.51
CA ASN A 291 -0.35 -9.66 35.10
C ASN A 291 -1.81 -9.96 34.71
N PHE A 292 -2.38 -9.13 33.83
CA PHE A 292 -3.57 -9.49 33.07
C PHE A 292 -3.17 -10.41 31.92
N ASN A 293 -3.32 -11.72 32.13
CA ASN A 293 -3.29 -12.72 31.08
C ASN A 293 -4.58 -12.61 30.25
N TYR A 294 -4.47 -12.09 29.02
CA TYR A 294 -5.47 -12.35 27.99
C TYR A 294 -5.23 -13.76 27.41
N LYS A 295 -5.81 -14.78 28.04
CA LYS A 295 -6.08 -16.07 27.41
C LYS A 295 -7.58 -16.30 27.39
N ASN A 296 -8.24 -15.81 26.36
CA ASN A 296 -9.55 -16.34 25.96
C ASN A 296 -9.42 -16.87 24.53
N ALA A 297 -9.00 -18.13 24.44
CA ALA A 297 -9.12 -18.92 23.23
C ALA A 297 -10.61 -19.20 23.01
N TRP A 298 -11.24 -18.42 22.15
CA TRP A 298 -12.55 -18.79 21.60
C TRP A 298 -12.30 -19.88 20.54
N LYS A 299 -12.68 -21.12 20.86
CA LYS A 299 -12.84 -22.18 19.85
C LYS A 299 -13.89 -21.68 18.84
N LYS A 300 -13.45 -21.22 17.67
CA LYS A 300 -14.35 -20.84 16.58
C LYS A 300 -14.85 -22.08 15.83
N THR A 301 -16.15 -22.09 15.58
CA THR A 301 -16.84 -23.09 14.77
C THR A 301 -16.50 -22.89 13.29
N SER A 302 -16.55 -23.96 12.51
CA SER A 302 -16.25 -24.02 11.07
C SER A 302 -17.19 -23.21 10.15
N SER A 303 -17.92 -22.23 10.69
CA SER A 303 -18.97 -21.46 10.02
C SER A 303 -18.82 -19.94 10.14
N SER A 304 -17.83 -19.43 10.87
CA SER A 304 -17.61 -17.98 11.02
C SER A 304 -16.90 -17.38 9.80
N VAL A 305 -17.32 -16.18 9.40
CA VAL A 305 -16.68 -15.40 8.31
C VAL A 305 -15.45 -14.63 8.82
N PHE A 306 -15.17 -14.67 10.12
CA PHE A 306 -13.96 -14.13 10.74
C PHE A 306 -13.12 -15.29 11.25
N PRO A 307 -12.36 -15.99 10.41
CA PRO A 307 -11.79 -17.27 10.80
C PRO A 307 -10.56 -17.13 11.73
N THR A 308 -9.99 -15.93 11.83
CA THR A 308 -8.76 -15.66 12.59
C THR A 308 -9.00 -15.49 14.09
N THR A 309 -7.95 -15.71 14.86
CA THR A 309 -7.94 -15.57 16.33
C THR A 309 -8.14 -14.11 16.79
N ASN A 310 -7.65 -13.12 16.03
CA ASN A 310 -7.79 -11.68 16.31
C ASN A 310 -9.07 -11.05 15.71
N GLY A 311 -9.70 -11.70 14.71
CA GLY A 311 -11.14 -11.74 14.51
C GLY A 311 -11.84 -10.51 13.91
N ASN A 312 -11.16 -9.63 13.18
CA ASN A 312 -11.80 -8.47 12.52
C ASN A 312 -11.72 -8.48 10.99
N LEU A 313 -11.03 -9.46 10.40
CA LEU A 313 -10.86 -9.57 8.96
C LEU A 313 -11.78 -10.64 8.38
N VAL A 314 -12.50 -10.29 7.33
CA VAL A 314 -13.32 -11.24 6.57
C VAL A 314 -12.40 -12.22 5.86
N GLY A 315 -12.67 -13.50 6.06
CA GLY A 315 -11.91 -14.60 5.49
C GLY A 315 -12.78 -15.81 5.19
N GLY A 316 -12.12 -16.93 4.90
CA GLY A 316 -12.76 -18.16 4.48
C GLY A 316 -12.87 -18.26 2.96
N GLY A 317 -13.86 -19.01 2.50
CA GLY A 317 -14.05 -19.30 1.08
C GLY A 317 -14.83 -18.25 0.29
N THR A 318 -14.88 -18.45 -1.03
CA THR A 318 -15.60 -17.56 -1.98
C THR A 318 -17.06 -17.37 -1.57
N THR A 319 -17.74 -18.46 -1.16
CA THR A 319 -19.14 -18.42 -0.71
C THR A 319 -19.30 -17.67 0.61
N ALA A 320 -18.38 -17.88 1.56
CA ALA A 320 -18.43 -17.20 2.87
C ALA A 320 -18.25 -15.69 2.70
N VAL A 321 -17.25 -15.26 1.91
CA VAL A 321 -17.00 -13.85 1.61
C VAL A 321 -18.16 -13.23 0.83
N SER A 322 -18.74 -13.95 -0.14
CA SER A 322 -19.92 -13.47 -0.89
C SER A 322 -21.15 -13.28 0.00
N ASN A 323 -21.38 -14.22 0.93
CA ASN A 323 -22.45 -14.09 1.92
C ASN A 323 -22.19 -12.91 2.86
N ALA A 324 -20.95 -12.70 3.32
CA ALA A 324 -20.61 -11.53 4.11
C ALA A 324 -20.79 -10.23 3.32
N LEU A 325 -20.42 -10.18 2.04
CA LEU A 325 -20.64 -9.01 1.19
C LEU A 325 -22.14 -8.69 1.08
N ALA A 326 -22.98 -9.68 0.80
CA ALA A 326 -24.43 -9.49 0.76
C ALA A 326 -24.97 -8.97 2.11
N SER A 327 -24.44 -9.49 3.22
CA SER A 327 -24.79 -9.09 4.58
C SER A 327 -24.34 -7.66 4.91
N TYR A 328 -23.18 -7.25 4.40
CA TYR A 328 -22.61 -5.90 4.51
C TYR A 328 -23.48 -4.89 3.76
N LEU A 329 -23.82 -5.19 2.51
CA LEU A 329 -24.64 -4.30 1.67
C LEU A 329 -26.03 -4.08 2.29
N ARG A 330 -26.63 -5.15 2.83
CA ARG A 330 -27.95 -5.15 3.48
C ARG A 330 -27.95 -4.73 4.95
N TYR A 331 -26.89 -4.07 5.43
CA TYR A 331 -26.78 -3.67 6.85
C TYR A 331 -28.01 -2.95 7.39
N SER A 332 -28.64 -2.09 6.58
CA SER A 332 -29.83 -1.31 6.98
C SER A 332 -31.16 -2.08 6.97
N GLU A 333 -31.20 -3.34 6.56
CA GLU A 333 -32.46 -4.12 6.39
C GLU A 333 -32.86 -4.97 7.63
N GLY A 334 -32.10 -4.90 8.73
CA GLY A 334 -32.40 -5.62 9.98
C GLY A 334 -31.93 -7.09 9.99
N THR A 335 -31.67 -7.62 11.20
CA THR A 335 -30.92 -8.89 11.44
C THR A 335 -31.81 -10.10 11.72
N SER A 336 -32.51 -10.64 10.72
CA SER A 336 -33.27 -11.90 10.89
C SER A 336 -32.41 -13.18 10.74
N ARG A 337 -31.19 -13.08 10.19
CA ARG A 337 -30.25 -14.20 10.01
C ARG A 337 -29.10 -14.16 11.01
N SER A 338 -28.73 -15.30 11.58
CA SER A 338 -27.62 -15.47 12.52
C SER A 338 -26.29 -14.97 11.95
N ASP A 339 -26.01 -15.30 10.69
CA ASP A 339 -24.74 -14.99 10.03
C ASP A 339 -24.55 -13.48 9.79
N TRP A 340 -25.65 -12.71 9.82
CA TRP A 340 -25.62 -11.25 9.69
C TRP A 340 -25.26 -10.58 11.01
N GLN A 341 -25.60 -11.20 12.15
CA GLN A 341 -25.37 -10.60 13.47
C GLN A 341 -23.88 -10.45 13.77
N GLU A 342 -23.07 -11.47 13.47
CA GLU A 342 -21.62 -11.45 13.69
C GLU A 342 -20.95 -10.33 12.88
N LEU A 343 -21.29 -10.21 11.58
CA LEU A 343 -20.76 -9.15 10.72
C LEU A 343 -21.22 -7.75 11.15
N HIS A 344 -22.50 -7.60 11.53
CA HIS A 344 -23.05 -6.30 11.92
C HIS A 344 -22.47 -5.80 13.24
N GLU A 345 -22.15 -6.69 14.18
CA GLU A 345 -21.42 -6.33 15.40
C GLU A 345 -20.02 -5.82 15.07
N LYS A 346 -19.28 -6.53 14.21
CA LYS A 346 -17.94 -6.13 13.77
C LYS A 346 -17.94 -4.83 12.96
N LEU A 347 -18.97 -4.63 12.13
CA LEU A 347 -19.16 -3.39 11.37
C LEU A 347 -19.23 -2.17 12.29
N ARG A 348 -20.01 -2.24 13.38
CA ARG A 348 -20.13 -1.13 14.35
C ARG A 348 -18.79 -0.75 14.96
N CYS A 349 -17.91 -1.72 15.18
CA CYS A 349 -16.54 -1.47 15.66
C CYS A 349 -15.63 -0.91 14.55
N ALA A 350 -15.84 -1.32 13.30
CA ALA A 350 -15.04 -0.94 12.14
C ALA A 350 -15.45 0.40 11.49
N GLU A 351 -16.58 0.99 11.88
CA GLU A 351 -17.10 2.27 11.35
C GLU A 351 -16.31 3.52 11.79
N SER A 352 -15.19 3.34 12.51
CA SER A 352 -14.28 4.42 12.87
C SER A 352 -13.02 4.36 12.00
N PRO A 353 -12.83 5.23 10.99
CA PRO A 353 -13.66 6.40 10.60
C PRO A 353 -14.86 6.08 9.68
N LYS A 354 -15.81 7.03 9.54
CA LYS A 354 -17.05 6.83 8.75
C LYS A 354 -16.74 6.34 7.33
N GLY A 355 -17.36 5.23 6.95
CA GLY A 355 -17.19 4.63 5.62
C GLY A 355 -15.89 3.82 5.43
N ALA A 356 -15.02 3.72 6.44
CA ALA A 356 -13.83 2.84 6.39
C ALA A 356 -14.17 1.35 6.55
N SER A 357 -15.40 1.06 6.99
CA SER A 357 -15.81 -0.28 7.42
C SER A 357 -15.65 -1.35 6.33
N PHE A 358 -15.85 -1.02 5.05
CA PHE A 358 -15.64 -2.00 3.99
C PHE A 358 -14.17 -2.37 3.85
N GLY A 359 -13.29 -1.37 3.75
CA GLY A 359 -11.85 -1.59 3.59
C GLY A 359 -11.24 -2.30 4.81
N VAL A 360 -11.68 -1.98 6.02
CA VAL A 360 -11.21 -2.65 7.24
C VAL A 360 -11.59 -4.13 7.26
N LEU A 361 -12.81 -4.47 6.85
CA LEU A 361 -13.32 -5.84 6.93
C LEU A 361 -12.89 -6.71 5.73
N PHE A 362 -13.03 -6.20 4.50
CA PHE A 362 -12.93 -7.00 3.27
C PHE A 362 -11.59 -6.91 2.54
N ARG A 363 -10.67 -6.03 2.97
CA ARG A 363 -9.40 -5.85 2.25
C ARG A 363 -8.55 -7.10 2.19
N SER A 364 -8.48 -7.89 3.26
CA SER A 364 -7.75 -9.17 3.21
C SER A 364 -8.35 -10.13 2.19
N ALA A 365 -9.68 -10.21 2.09
CA ALA A 365 -10.35 -11.02 1.08
C ALA A 365 -10.11 -10.51 -0.35
N LEU A 366 -10.02 -9.19 -0.55
CA LEU A 366 -9.65 -8.58 -1.84
C LEU A 366 -8.17 -8.84 -2.19
N ASN A 367 -7.26 -8.77 -1.21
CA ASN A 367 -5.83 -9.01 -1.41
C ASN A 367 -5.52 -10.47 -1.69
N LEU A 368 -6.29 -11.39 -1.10
CA LEU A 368 -6.26 -12.82 -1.39
C LEU A 368 -7.18 -13.21 -2.55
N GLY A 369 -7.74 -12.21 -3.26
CA GLY A 369 -8.63 -12.38 -4.40
C GLY A 369 -9.71 -13.44 -4.21
N ILE A 370 -10.17 -13.63 -2.98
CA ILE A 370 -11.31 -14.51 -2.65
C ILE A 370 -12.59 -13.93 -3.26
N VAL A 371 -12.60 -12.61 -3.50
CA VAL A 371 -13.60 -11.88 -4.28
C VAL A 371 -12.91 -10.83 -5.16
N SER A 372 -13.31 -10.68 -6.43
CA SER A 372 -12.77 -9.57 -7.24
C SER A 372 -13.36 -8.22 -6.84
N ARG A 373 -12.55 -7.19 -7.08
CA ARG A 373 -12.97 -5.79 -7.16
C ARG A 373 -14.23 -5.62 -8.04
N ARG A 374 -14.21 -6.24 -9.23
CA ARG A 374 -15.33 -6.23 -10.18
C ARG A 374 -16.61 -6.84 -9.61
N ARG A 375 -16.52 -7.99 -8.94
CA ARG A 375 -17.68 -8.66 -8.34
C ARG A 375 -18.28 -7.83 -7.22
N VAL A 376 -17.44 -7.26 -6.35
CA VAL A 376 -17.89 -6.34 -5.29
C VAL A 376 -18.66 -5.17 -5.89
N TYR A 377 -18.11 -4.52 -6.92
CA TYR A 377 -18.77 -3.41 -7.60
C TYR A 377 -20.13 -3.84 -8.18
N TYR A 378 -20.16 -4.98 -8.89
CA TYR A 378 -21.37 -5.50 -9.51
C TYR A 378 -22.48 -5.77 -8.48
N GLU A 379 -22.18 -6.48 -7.40
CA GLU A 379 -23.16 -6.80 -6.35
C GLU A 379 -23.64 -5.54 -5.61
N ALA A 380 -22.75 -4.58 -5.34
CA ALA A 380 -23.10 -3.32 -4.70
C ALA A 380 -24.06 -2.49 -5.57
N VAL A 381 -23.76 -2.34 -6.86
CA VAL A 381 -24.62 -1.60 -7.81
C VAL A 381 -25.94 -2.33 -8.07
N LYS A 382 -25.91 -3.67 -8.15
CA LYS A 382 -27.12 -4.48 -8.29
C LYS A 382 -28.04 -4.27 -7.09
N TYR A 383 -27.51 -4.37 -5.88
CA TYR A 383 -28.27 -4.14 -4.65
C TYR A 383 -28.88 -2.72 -4.60
N GLU A 384 -28.10 -1.69 -4.95
CA GLU A 384 -28.60 -0.31 -4.99
C GLU A 384 -29.77 -0.16 -5.97
N LYS A 385 -29.67 -0.76 -7.17
CA LYS A 385 -30.76 -0.75 -8.15
C LYS A 385 -31.98 -1.46 -7.62
N GLU A 386 -31.84 -2.65 -7.03
CA GLU A 386 -32.94 -3.42 -6.46
C GLU A 386 -33.69 -2.60 -5.38
N ARG A 387 -32.96 -1.90 -4.53
CA ARG A 387 -33.51 -1.03 -3.48
C ARG A 387 -34.24 0.19 -4.03
N ASN A 388 -33.79 0.72 -5.17
CA ASN A 388 -34.29 1.95 -5.79
C ASN A 388 -35.11 1.70 -7.06
N ALA A 389 -35.86 0.58 -7.12
CA ALA A 389 -36.76 0.24 -8.23
C ALA A 389 -36.09 0.24 -9.63
N GLY A 390 -34.83 -0.17 -9.69
CA GLY A 390 -34.02 -0.28 -10.91
C GLY A 390 -33.16 0.95 -11.22
N PHE A 391 -33.26 2.04 -10.45
CA PHE A 391 -32.58 3.30 -10.72
C PHE A 391 -31.37 3.53 -9.81
N ILE A 392 -30.35 4.20 -10.35
CA ILE A 392 -29.26 4.79 -9.55
C ILE A 392 -29.51 6.30 -9.53
N SER A 393 -29.46 6.91 -8.35
CA SER A 393 -29.65 8.36 -8.21
C SER A 393 -28.55 9.13 -8.95
N PRO A 394 -28.87 10.25 -9.61
CA PRO A 394 -27.86 11.12 -10.22
C PRO A 394 -26.96 11.79 -9.17
N PHE A 395 -27.34 11.75 -7.88
CA PHE A 395 -26.59 12.30 -6.76
C PHE A 395 -25.67 11.26 -6.07
N GLY A 396 -25.51 10.07 -6.66
CA GLY A 396 -24.66 9.00 -6.12
C GLY A 396 -25.45 7.88 -5.41
N TYR A 397 -24.76 7.10 -4.59
CA TYR A 397 -25.33 5.95 -3.88
C TYR A 397 -26.06 6.39 -2.61
N SER A 398 -27.28 5.88 -2.41
CA SER A 398 -28.12 6.20 -1.25
C SER A 398 -27.71 5.42 0.02
N ALA A 399 -27.18 4.21 -0.13
CA ALA A 399 -26.68 3.40 0.97
C ALA A 399 -25.18 3.67 1.23
N ALA A 400 -24.84 4.02 2.48
CA ALA A 400 -23.47 4.28 2.88
C ALA A 400 -22.55 3.07 2.69
N THR A 401 -23.07 1.85 2.90
CA THR A 401 -22.35 0.59 2.65
C THR A 401 -22.06 0.38 1.17
N VAL A 402 -23.02 0.67 0.28
CA VAL A 402 -22.80 0.63 -1.18
C VAL A 402 -21.70 1.62 -1.58
N SER A 403 -21.79 2.88 -1.13
CA SER A 403 -20.77 3.88 -1.42
C SER A 403 -19.40 3.43 -0.94
N ALA A 404 -19.28 2.98 0.32
CA ALA A 404 -18.01 2.52 0.88
C ALA A 404 -17.40 1.35 0.11
N ALA A 405 -18.21 0.36 -0.30
CA ALA A 405 -17.74 -0.77 -1.09
C ALA A 405 -17.26 -0.34 -2.48
N VAL A 406 -18.06 0.46 -3.20
CA VAL A 406 -17.74 0.97 -4.54
C VAL A 406 -16.51 1.87 -4.52
N ASP A 407 -16.46 2.84 -3.62
CA ASP A 407 -15.35 3.79 -3.51
C ASP A 407 -14.05 3.07 -3.18
N THR A 408 -14.10 2.05 -2.31
CA THR A 408 -12.93 1.24 -1.96
C THR A 408 -12.39 0.49 -3.17
N VAL A 409 -13.22 -0.26 -3.90
CA VAL A 409 -12.72 -1.08 -5.02
C VAL A 409 -12.29 -0.23 -6.21
N CYS A 410 -12.95 0.90 -6.46
CA CYS A 410 -12.53 1.85 -7.49
C CYS A 410 -11.21 2.53 -7.13
N SER A 411 -10.99 2.83 -5.84
CA SER A 411 -9.72 3.38 -5.36
C SER A 411 -8.58 2.36 -5.52
N ILE A 412 -8.78 1.11 -5.10
CA ILE A 412 -7.78 0.03 -5.26
C ILE A 412 -7.44 -0.17 -6.75
N GLU A 413 -8.46 -0.18 -7.63
CA GLU A 413 -8.26 -0.28 -9.07
C GLU A 413 -7.43 0.88 -9.62
N TRP A 414 -7.75 2.13 -9.23
CA TRP A 414 -7.01 3.31 -9.66
C TRP A 414 -5.52 3.21 -9.31
N TYR A 415 -5.19 2.89 -8.05
CA TYR A 415 -3.79 2.80 -7.63
C TYR A 415 -3.05 1.63 -8.27
N TRP A 416 -3.73 0.52 -8.56
CA TRP A 416 -3.15 -0.60 -9.33
C TRP A 416 -2.83 -0.18 -10.77
N LEU A 417 -3.76 0.51 -11.45
CA LEU A 417 -3.53 1.03 -12.81
C LEU A 417 -2.44 2.10 -12.84
N LEU A 418 -2.39 2.97 -11.83
CA LEU A 418 -1.36 3.99 -11.69
C LEU A 418 0.04 3.35 -11.48
N ALA A 419 0.13 2.32 -10.64
CA ALA A 419 1.34 1.54 -10.43
C ALA A 419 1.80 0.85 -11.73
N LEU A 420 0.88 0.20 -12.45
CA LEU A 420 1.15 -0.44 -13.73
C LEU A 420 1.69 0.56 -14.76
N LYS A 421 1.06 1.74 -14.89
CA LYS A 421 1.49 2.77 -15.83
C LYS A 421 2.88 3.32 -15.52
N ASN A 422 3.16 3.62 -14.25
CA ASN A 422 4.47 4.17 -13.84
C ASN A 422 5.64 3.24 -14.16
N GLN A 423 5.39 1.94 -14.25
CA GLN A 423 6.42 0.96 -14.57
C GLN A 423 6.74 0.91 -16.07
N VAL A 424 5.76 1.23 -16.93
CA VAL A 424 5.97 1.30 -18.39
C VAL A 424 6.64 2.61 -18.77
N SER A 425 6.33 3.71 -18.08
CA SER A 425 6.92 5.04 -18.28
C SER A 425 8.26 5.19 -17.52
N ASN A 426 9.25 4.37 -17.87
CA ASN A 426 10.59 4.34 -17.24
C ASN A 426 11.49 5.53 -17.70
N GLU A 427 10.91 6.74 -17.84
CA GLU A 427 11.58 7.93 -18.40
C GLU A 427 12.22 8.84 -17.33
N GLY A 428 12.21 8.44 -16.06
CA GLY A 428 12.81 9.19 -14.95
C GLY A 428 14.25 8.78 -14.63
N PRO A 429 15.04 9.64 -13.95
CA PRO A 429 16.42 9.35 -13.54
C PRO A 429 16.54 8.23 -12.50
N CYS A 430 15.44 7.86 -11.84
CA CYS A 430 15.36 6.77 -10.86
C CYS A 430 14.25 5.81 -11.26
N SER A 431 14.53 4.51 -11.27
CA SER A 431 13.49 3.50 -11.51
C SER A 431 12.54 3.44 -10.31
N VAL A 432 11.30 3.87 -10.53
CA VAL A 432 10.23 3.82 -9.53
C VAL A 432 9.80 2.36 -9.35
N ARG A 433 9.74 1.93 -8.10
CA ARG A 433 9.33 0.60 -7.66
C ARG A 433 8.09 0.70 -6.79
N VAL A 434 7.41 -0.44 -6.64
CA VAL A 434 6.22 -0.56 -5.80
C VAL A 434 6.40 -1.74 -4.85
N TRP A 435 6.12 -1.49 -3.57
CA TRP A 435 6.06 -2.47 -2.49
C TRP A 435 4.66 -2.48 -1.90
N ARG A 436 4.16 -3.66 -1.52
CA ARG A 436 2.87 -3.74 -0.81
C ARG A 436 3.10 -3.90 0.69
N TRP A 437 2.63 -2.92 1.44
CA TRP A 437 2.66 -2.90 2.91
C TRP A 437 1.25 -3.06 3.46
N ASN A 438 1.00 -4.10 4.25
CA ASN A 438 -0.32 -4.38 4.84
C ASN A 438 -1.48 -4.34 3.82
N GLY A 439 -1.23 -4.79 2.60
CA GLY A 439 -2.22 -4.77 1.52
C GLY A 439 -2.27 -3.51 0.67
N TYR A 440 -1.53 -2.46 1.03
CA TYR A 440 -1.54 -1.16 0.35
C TYR A 440 -0.31 -0.96 -0.53
N LEU A 441 -0.49 -0.36 -1.70
CA LEU A 441 0.61 -0.08 -2.63
C LEU A 441 1.40 1.18 -2.21
N ILE A 442 2.71 1.01 -2.03
CA ILE A 442 3.66 2.04 -1.62
C ILE A 442 4.69 2.22 -2.71
N GLN A 443 4.84 3.46 -3.19
CA GLN A 443 5.84 3.84 -4.18
C GLN A 443 7.18 4.14 -3.48
N TYR A 444 8.27 3.66 -4.05
CA TYR A 444 9.62 4.03 -3.64
C TYR A 444 10.58 4.05 -4.83
N ALA A 445 11.77 4.59 -4.63
CA ALA A 445 12.87 4.54 -5.59
C ALA A 445 14.17 4.17 -4.88
N VAL A 446 15.11 3.58 -5.60
CA VAL A 446 16.46 3.27 -5.10
C VAL A 446 17.51 3.59 -6.15
N ILE A 447 18.63 4.17 -5.72
CA ILE A 447 19.85 4.35 -6.52
C ILE A 447 21.02 3.73 -5.78
N GLY A 448 21.92 3.09 -6.53
CA GLY A 448 23.07 2.38 -5.97
C GLY A 448 22.77 0.90 -5.73
N HIS A 449 23.83 0.11 -5.65
CA HIS A 449 23.75 -1.35 -5.46
C HIS A 449 24.50 -1.83 -4.22
N GLU A 450 25.42 -1.03 -3.69
CA GLU A 450 26.27 -1.36 -2.56
C GLU A 450 26.62 -0.08 -1.77
N GLY A 451 27.04 -0.27 -0.51
CA GLY A 451 27.45 0.81 0.39
C GLY A 451 26.42 1.14 1.48
N PRO A 452 26.70 2.12 2.36
CA PRO A 452 25.83 2.43 3.48
C PRO A 452 24.43 2.81 3.03
N PRO A 453 23.39 2.25 3.68
CA PRO A 453 22.03 2.49 3.25
C PRO A 453 21.47 3.80 3.83
N ILE A 454 20.89 4.63 2.97
CA ILE A 454 20.30 5.93 3.32
C ILE A 454 18.83 5.92 2.92
N LEU A 455 17.93 6.20 3.87
CA LEU A 455 16.50 6.28 3.62
C LEU A 455 16.01 7.72 3.74
N LEU A 456 15.49 8.27 2.65
CA LEU A 456 14.93 9.62 2.55
C LEU A 456 13.40 9.58 2.70
N VAL A 457 12.87 10.37 3.65
CA VAL A 457 11.45 10.42 4.00
C VAL A 457 10.90 11.83 3.84
N HIS A 458 9.90 12.01 2.99
CA HIS A 458 9.35 13.34 2.68
C HIS A 458 8.40 13.87 3.76
N GLY A 459 8.13 15.18 3.71
CA GLY A 459 7.17 15.88 4.57
C GLY A 459 5.73 15.87 4.07
N PHE A 460 4.86 16.62 4.74
CA PHE A 460 3.44 16.75 4.37
C PHE A 460 3.26 17.28 2.93
N GLY A 461 2.34 16.67 2.17
CA GLY A 461 1.97 17.14 0.83
C GLY A 461 3.00 16.86 -0.26
N ALA A 462 4.15 16.29 0.10
CA ALA A 462 5.23 15.91 -0.81
C ALA A 462 5.20 14.41 -1.16
N PHE A 463 6.28 13.93 -1.79
CA PHE A 463 6.48 12.57 -2.29
C PHE A 463 7.98 12.34 -2.53
N LEU A 464 8.40 11.12 -2.89
CA LEU A 464 9.82 10.77 -3.04
C LEU A 464 10.58 11.67 -4.02
N GLU A 465 9.92 12.17 -5.07
CA GLU A 465 10.53 13.03 -6.09
C GLU A 465 10.85 14.43 -5.56
N HIS A 466 10.44 14.76 -4.34
CA HIS A 466 10.93 15.95 -3.63
C HIS A 466 12.43 15.86 -3.29
N TYR A 467 13.03 14.67 -3.44
CA TYR A 467 14.46 14.42 -3.37
C TYR A 467 15.14 14.26 -4.75
N ARG A 468 14.51 14.74 -5.84
CA ARG A 468 14.97 14.61 -7.24
C ARG A 468 16.42 15.00 -7.49
N ASP A 469 16.95 15.98 -6.77
CA ASP A 469 18.33 16.46 -6.90
C ASP A 469 19.24 15.95 -5.77
N ASN A 470 18.72 15.14 -4.85
CA ASN A 470 19.47 14.58 -3.73
C ASN A 470 19.91 13.15 -4.00
N MET A 471 19.00 12.29 -4.47
CA MET A 471 19.24 10.83 -4.52
C MET A 471 20.52 10.46 -5.28
N LYS A 472 20.70 10.98 -6.50
CA LYS A 472 21.84 10.64 -7.36
C LYS A 472 23.16 11.17 -6.79
N GLU A 473 23.15 12.42 -6.32
CA GLU A 473 24.33 13.09 -5.77
C GLU A 473 24.79 12.45 -4.45
N ILE A 474 23.84 12.06 -3.58
CA ILE A 474 24.14 11.37 -2.32
C ILE A 474 24.65 9.96 -2.61
N ALA A 475 24.02 9.21 -3.53
CA ALA A 475 24.45 7.86 -3.87
C ALA A 475 25.90 7.86 -4.37
N GLY A 476 26.22 8.73 -5.34
CA GLY A 476 27.51 8.71 -6.02
C GLY A 476 27.82 7.29 -6.52
N SER A 477 29.01 6.77 -6.20
CA SER A 477 29.42 5.39 -6.51
C SER A 477 29.56 4.46 -5.31
N GLU A 478 29.22 4.90 -4.09
CA GLU A 478 29.64 4.21 -2.86
C GLU A 478 28.54 4.08 -1.80
N ARG A 479 27.31 4.53 -2.10
CA ARG A 479 26.19 4.53 -1.17
C ARG A 479 24.92 4.06 -1.89
N GLN A 480 24.01 3.50 -1.12
CA GLN A 480 22.70 3.11 -1.61
C GLN A 480 21.62 4.01 -0.99
N VAL A 481 20.81 4.65 -1.83
CA VAL A 481 19.85 5.67 -1.40
C VAL A 481 18.45 5.27 -1.82
N TRP A 482 17.57 5.14 -0.83
CA TRP A 482 16.14 4.91 -1.01
C TRP A 482 15.38 6.20 -0.72
N ALA A 483 14.31 6.43 -1.48
CA ALA A 483 13.31 7.45 -1.16
C ALA A 483 11.93 6.80 -1.23
N ILE A 484 11.13 7.01 -0.20
CA ILE A 484 9.80 6.41 -0.05
C ILE A 484 8.71 7.49 -0.15
N THR A 485 7.62 7.20 -0.86
CA THR A 485 6.38 7.97 -0.79
C THR A 485 5.46 7.34 0.25
N LEU A 486 5.23 8.02 1.37
CA LEU A 486 4.44 7.53 2.49
C LEU A 486 3.00 7.18 2.09
N LEU A 487 2.39 6.21 2.77
CA LEU A 487 0.96 5.91 2.64
C LEU A 487 0.14 7.19 2.85
N GLY A 488 -0.81 7.47 1.96
CA GLY A 488 -1.59 8.71 1.99
C GLY A 488 -1.05 9.84 1.09
N PHE A 489 0.13 9.68 0.48
CA PHE A 489 0.80 10.75 -0.28
C PHE A 489 1.21 10.32 -1.70
N GLY A 490 1.55 11.32 -2.52
CA GLY A 490 2.06 11.12 -3.89
C GLY A 490 1.25 10.13 -4.71
N ARG A 491 1.93 9.12 -5.27
CA ARG A 491 1.29 8.02 -6.02
C ARG A 491 1.12 6.74 -5.19
N SER A 492 1.46 6.76 -3.90
CA SER A 492 1.11 5.69 -2.97
C SER A 492 -0.40 5.69 -2.68
N GLU A 493 -0.93 4.53 -2.30
CA GLU A 493 -2.34 4.35 -1.99
C GLU A 493 -2.77 5.27 -0.83
N LYS A 494 -4.00 5.79 -0.92
CA LYS A 494 -4.62 6.64 0.11
C LYS A 494 -5.87 5.95 0.64
N PRO A 495 -5.74 4.81 1.35
CA PRO A 495 -6.90 4.07 1.82
C PRO A 495 -7.68 4.86 2.88
N ASN A 496 -8.96 4.54 3.05
CA ASN A 496 -9.76 5.09 4.13
C ASN A 496 -9.44 4.34 5.44
N VAL A 497 -8.36 4.75 6.11
CA VAL A 497 -7.88 4.20 7.38
C VAL A 497 -7.63 5.33 8.37
N LEU A 498 -7.47 4.99 9.64
CA LEU A 498 -7.01 5.95 10.64
C LEU A 498 -5.50 6.15 10.50
N TYR A 499 -5.09 7.31 9.99
CA TYR A 499 -3.68 7.67 9.91
C TYR A 499 -3.18 8.17 11.26
N THR A 500 -2.06 7.61 11.73
CA THR A 500 -1.41 8.01 13.00
C THR A 500 0.09 8.07 12.82
N GLU A 501 0.75 8.81 13.71
CA GLU A 501 2.19 8.94 13.81
C GLU A 501 2.87 7.58 13.95
N LEU A 502 2.23 6.69 14.72
CA LEU A 502 2.72 5.34 14.96
C LEU A 502 2.57 4.47 13.72
N MET A 503 1.47 4.59 12.99
CA MET A 503 1.27 3.86 11.74
C MET A 503 2.31 4.24 10.68
N TRP A 504 2.62 5.53 10.51
CA TRP A 504 3.68 5.94 9.58
C TRP A 504 5.07 5.53 10.05
N ALA A 505 5.34 5.52 11.36
CA ALA A 505 6.58 4.99 11.89
C ALA A 505 6.69 3.46 11.67
N GLU A 506 5.60 2.71 11.84
CA GLU A 506 5.54 1.26 11.54
C GLU A 506 5.72 0.98 10.05
N LEU A 507 5.17 1.82 9.16
CA LEU A 507 5.44 1.75 7.71
C LEU A 507 6.95 1.89 7.43
N LEU A 508 7.63 2.88 8.04
CA LEU A 508 9.06 3.09 7.85
C LEU A 508 9.88 1.93 8.43
N ARG A 509 9.53 1.45 9.63
CA ARG A 509 10.12 0.25 10.25
C ARG A 509 10.05 -0.94 9.30
N ASP A 510 8.87 -1.23 8.79
CA ASP A 510 8.65 -2.37 7.91
C ASP A 510 9.34 -2.20 6.56
N PHE A 511 9.42 -0.97 6.04
CA PHE A 511 10.19 -0.69 4.83
C PHE A 511 11.69 -0.97 5.03
N ILE A 512 12.26 -0.55 6.17
CA ILE A 512 13.67 -0.84 6.50
C ILE A 512 13.88 -2.36 6.59
N ILE A 513 12.95 -3.09 7.21
CA ILE A 513 13.06 -4.55 7.38
C ILE A 513 12.90 -5.30 6.06
N GLU A 514 11.85 -4.99 5.30
CA GLU A 514 11.40 -5.80 4.16
C GLU A 514 12.05 -5.39 2.84
N VAL A 515 12.35 -4.10 2.65
CA VAL A 515 12.82 -3.55 1.38
C VAL A 515 14.30 -3.20 1.43
N VAL A 516 14.77 -2.61 2.54
CA VAL A 516 16.20 -2.26 2.69
C VAL A 516 17.00 -3.47 3.17
N GLY A 517 16.53 -4.16 4.20
CA GLY A 517 17.13 -5.39 4.73
C GLY A 517 18.30 -5.18 5.70
N GLU A 518 18.64 -3.93 6.03
CA GLU A 518 19.74 -3.56 6.93
C GLU A 518 19.52 -2.20 7.60
N PRO A 519 20.21 -1.87 8.72
CA PRO A 519 20.02 -0.61 9.45
C PRO A 519 20.42 0.60 8.60
N VAL A 520 19.68 1.70 8.68
CA VAL A 520 19.83 2.85 7.76
C VAL A 520 20.32 4.14 8.42
N HIS A 521 20.95 5.00 7.63
CA HIS A 521 20.98 6.44 7.90
C HIS A 521 19.61 7.03 7.51
N LEU A 522 18.82 7.40 8.51
CA LEU A 522 17.43 7.82 8.30
C LEU A 522 17.35 9.35 8.19
N VAL A 523 16.93 9.86 7.03
CA VAL A 523 16.83 11.29 6.74
C VAL A 523 15.36 11.65 6.53
N GLY A 524 14.85 12.60 7.29
CA GLY A 524 13.45 13.01 7.20
C GLY A 524 13.26 14.52 7.19
N ASN A 525 12.41 15.00 6.28
CA ASN A 525 11.98 16.39 6.25
C ASN A 525 10.61 16.58 6.92
N SER A 526 10.46 17.63 7.74
CA SER A 526 9.16 18.02 8.32
C SER A 526 8.50 16.84 9.07
N LEU A 527 7.27 16.44 8.72
CA LEU A 527 6.62 15.25 9.28
C LEU A 527 7.43 13.95 9.09
N GLY A 528 8.14 13.81 7.98
CA GLY A 528 9.04 12.68 7.74
C GLY A 528 10.17 12.59 8.76
N GLY A 529 10.69 13.75 9.21
CA GLY A 529 11.67 13.84 10.30
C GLY A 529 11.09 13.41 11.64
N TYR A 530 9.83 13.78 11.92
CA TYR A 530 9.14 13.36 13.13
C TYR A 530 8.93 11.84 13.16
N PHE A 531 8.49 11.24 12.06
CA PHE A 531 8.34 9.78 11.97
C PHE A 531 9.70 9.07 12.08
N ALA A 532 10.75 9.63 11.48
CA ALA A 532 12.11 9.14 11.65
C ALA A 532 12.57 9.14 13.11
N ALA A 533 12.25 10.19 13.87
CA ALA A 533 12.56 10.27 15.30
C ALA A 533 11.81 9.21 16.11
N ILE A 534 10.55 8.91 15.76
CA ILE A 534 9.80 7.79 16.37
C ILE A 534 10.49 6.46 16.09
N VAL A 535 10.92 6.22 14.84
CA VAL A 535 11.62 4.98 14.48
C VAL A 535 12.92 4.84 15.26
N ALA A 536 13.74 5.88 15.33
CA ALA A 536 14.99 5.88 16.10
C ALA A 536 14.75 5.65 17.59
N GLY A 537 13.69 6.23 18.16
CA GLY A 537 13.37 6.14 19.58
C GLY A 537 12.72 4.81 20.01
N LEU A 538 12.08 4.08 19.10
CA LEU A 538 11.39 2.81 19.39
C LEU A 538 12.13 1.57 18.85
N TRP A 539 12.84 1.72 17.74
CA TRP A 539 13.55 0.65 17.05
C TRP A 539 14.96 1.12 16.65
N SER A 540 15.75 1.54 17.64
CA SER A 540 17.11 2.06 17.47
C SER A 540 18.02 1.13 16.67
N ASP A 541 17.84 -0.19 16.80
CA ASP A 541 18.54 -1.23 16.03
C ASP A 541 18.43 -1.06 14.49
N LEU A 542 17.40 -0.37 14.00
CA LEU A 542 17.17 -0.14 12.57
C LEU A 542 17.85 1.13 12.06
N VAL A 543 18.43 1.95 12.94
CA VAL A 543 18.87 3.31 12.61
C VAL A 543 20.32 3.53 13.04
N GLN A 544 21.22 3.70 12.07
CA GLN A 544 22.63 4.01 12.32
C GLN A 544 22.84 5.47 12.76
N SER A 545 22.12 6.38 12.10
CA SER A 545 22.08 7.80 12.45
C SER A 545 20.80 8.42 11.92
N ILE A 546 20.38 9.54 12.50
CA ILE A 546 19.22 10.28 12.04
C ILE A 546 19.61 11.69 11.56
N VAL A 547 18.99 12.14 10.47
CA VAL A 547 19.09 13.52 9.98
C VAL A 547 17.69 14.14 9.92
N LEU A 548 17.49 15.20 10.70
CA LEU A 548 16.23 15.93 10.83
C LEU A 548 16.31 17.23 10.04
N ILE A 549 15.62 17.31 8.90
CA ILE A 549 15.61 18.49 8.03
C ILE A 549 14.33 19.29 8.30
N ASN A 550 14.42 20.44 8.98
CA ASN A 550 13.26 21.23 9.42
C ASN A 550 12.14 20.34 10.02
N SER A 551 12.53 19.39 10.88
CA SER A 551 11.61 18.37 11.38
C SER A 551 10.43 18.96 12.16
N ALA A 552 9.26 18.36 11.97
CA ALA A 552 8.10 18.58 12.82
C ALA A 552 8.31 17.96 14.22
N GLY A 553 7.34 18.21 15.11
CA GLY A 553 7.38 17.83 16.52
C GLY A 553 7.97 18.94 17.38
N ASP A 554 7.54 19.05 18.63
CA ASP A 554 8.04 20.07 19.56
C ASP A 554 9.15 19.51 20.45
N VAL A 555 9.91 20.41 21.07
CA VAL A 555 10.81 20.06 22.19
C VAL A 555 10.15 20.61 23.43
N ILE A 556 9.80 19.75 24.38
CA ILE A 556 9.05 20.13 25.58
C ILE A 556 9.94 19.82 26.80
N PRO A 557 10.43 20.85 27.52
CA PRO A 557 11.18 20.67 28.76
C PRO A 557 10.35 19.96 29.81
N GLU A 558 10.99 19.11 30.63
CA GLU A 558 10.35 18.43 31.77
C GLU A 558 9.06 17.68 31.38
N TYR A 559 9.04 17.10 30.17
CA TYR A 559 7.86 16.42 29.68
C TYR A 559 7.57 15.14 30.47
N THR A 560 6.51 15.18 31.27
CA THR A 560 5.92 13.98 31.87
C THR A 560 4.90 13.36 30.90
N PHE A 561 5.21 12.17 30.39
CA PHE A 561 4.36 11.47 29.44
C PHE A 561 2.93 11.29 29.96
N SER A 562 1.97 11.92 29.29
CA SER A 562 0.55 11.74 29.55
C SER A 562 -0.04 10.79 28.51
N LEU A 563 -0.76 9.75 28.98
CA LEU A 563 -1.41 8.74 28.14
C LEU A 563 -2.05 9.36 26.91
N ILE A 564 -1.72 8.79 25.73
CA ILE A 564 -2.41 9.06 24.46
C ILE A 564 -3.92 8.97 24.74
N PRO A 565 -4.72 10.02 24.45
CA PRO A 565 -6.16 9.96 24.65
C PRO A 565 -6.73 8.71 23.97
N ARG A 566 -7.56 7.95 24.69
CA ARG A 566 -8.31 6.81 24.15
C ARG A 566 -9.10 7.26 22.92
N GLU A 567 -8.94 6.49 21.84
CA GLU A 567 -9.69 6.56 20.57
C GLU A 567 -9.94 7.98 20.06
N ARG A 568 -9.00 8.47 19.23
CA ARG A 568 -9.19 9.66 18.40
C ARG A 568 -10.36 9.40 17.43
N GLN A 569 -11.57 9.75 17.84
CA GLN A 569 -12.65 9.97 16.88
C GLN A 569 -12.42 11.34 16.25
N THR A 570 -12.31 11.39 14.92
CA THR A 570 -12.31 12.67 14.20
C THR A 570 -13.63 13.35 14.51
N SER A 571 -13.57 14.53 15.14
CA SER A 571 -14.79 15.27 15.45
C SER A 571 -15.46 15.70 14.15
N GLY A 572 -16.79 15.81 14.12
CA GLY A 572 -17.50 16.28 12.92
C GLY A 572 -17.02 17.64 12.40
N VAL A 573 -16.39 18.44 13.27
CA VAL A 573 -15.74 19.72 12.94
C VAL A 573 -14.44 19.50 12.16
N ALA A 574 -13.61 18.53 12.53
CA ALA A 574 -12.38 18.19 11.80
C ALA A 574 -12.72 17.68 10.38
N TRP A 575 -13.74 16.84 10.27
CA TRP A 575 -14.26 16.37 8.99
C TRP A 575 -14.73 17.53 8.09
N LEU A 576 -15.60 18.42 8.60
CA LEU A 576 -16.04 19.61 7.86
C LEU A 576 -14.87 20.53 7.49
N GLY A 577 -13.91 20.70 8.40
CA GLY A 577 -12.70 21.48 8.17
C GLY A 577 -11.89 20.94 7.00
N ALA A 578 -11.64 19.63 6.95
CA ALA A 578 -10.89 19.00 5.87
C ALA A 578 -11.60 19.15 4.51
N GLN A 579 -12.92 19.04 4.47
CA GLN A 579 -13.73 19.22 3.24
C GLN A 579 -13.65 20.63 2.67
N LEU A 580 -13.56 21.66 3.52
CA LEU A 580 -13.40 23.05 3.09
C LEU A 580 -11.94 23.41 2.78
N LEU A 581 -11.00 22.80 3.49
CA LEU A 581 -9.58 23.08 3.37
C LEU A 581 -8.98 22.53 2.09
N LEU A 582 -9.36 21.33 1.65
CA LEU A 582 -8.82 20.74 0.42
C LEU A 582 -9.06 21.63 -0.82
N PRO A 583 -10.27 22.15 -1.09
CA PRO A 583 -10.49 23.13 -2.16
C PRO A 583 -9.65 24.39 -2.00
N TYR A 584 -9.51 24.93 -0.78
CA TYR A 584 -8.68 26.10 -0.52
C TYR A 584 -7.21 25.83 -0.88
N LEU A 585 -6.64 24.72 -0.37
CA LEU A 585 -5.27 24.31 -0.64
C LEU A 585 -5.02 24.10 -2.12
N ARG A 586 -5.99 23.57 -2.89
CA ARG A 586 -5.87 23.45 -4.35
C ARG A 586 -5.79 24.79 -5.05
N LEU A 587 -6.58 25.77 -4.60
CA LEU A 587 -6.60 27.12 -5.18
C LEU A 587 -5.33 27.91 -4.86
N THR A 588 -4.79 27.76 -3.65
CA THR A 588 -3.61 28.49 -3.17
C THR A 588 -2.31 27.68 -3.24
N LEU A 589 -2.33 26.49 -3.87
CA LEU A 589 -1.23 25.53 -3.84
C LEU A 589 0.08 26.16 -4.28
N ARG A 590 0.07 26.84 -5.43
CA ARG A 590 1.29 27.42 -6.02
C ARG A 590 1.93 28.46 -5.10
N ASP A 591 1.12 29.33 -4.49
CA ASP A 591 1.60 30.38 -3.60
C ASP A 591 2.07 29.81 -2.27
N THR A 592 1.35 28.81 -1.74
CA THR A 592 1.70 28.10 -0.50
C THR A 592 2.99 27.30 -0.64
N VAL A 593 3.20 26.62 -1.77
CA VAL A 593 4.45 25.92 -2.04
C VAL A 593 5.57 26.94 -2.20
N LYS A 594 5.40 28.00 -3.00
CA LYS A 594 6.43 29.04 -3.18
C LYS A 594 6.85 29.73 -1.88
N SER A 595 5.93 29.98 -0.96
CA SER A 595 6.28 30.60 0.32
C SER A 595 7.24 29.74 1.14
N CYS A 596 7.23 28.41 0.95
CA CYS A 596 8.16 27.48 1.60
C CYS A 596 9.61 27.58 1.10
N TYR A 597 9.86 28.31 -0.01
CA TYR A 597 11.17 28.47 -0.67
C TYR A 597 11.52 29.97 -0.80
N PRO A 598 11.75 30.69 0.32
CA PRO A 598 12.02 32.12 0.32
C PRO A 598 13.38 32.49 -0.30
N THR A 599 14.36 31.61 -0.27
CA THR A 599 15.73 31.84 -0.77
C THR A 599 15.83 31.55 -2.27
N LYS A 600 15.24 30.43 -2.74
CA LYS A 600 15.19 30.07 -4.18
C LYS A 600 13.76 29.71 -4.62
N PRO A 601 12.86 30.70 -4.77
CA PRO A 601 11.45 30.46 -5.11
C PRO A 601 11.22 29.73 -6.43
N GLU A 602 12.19 29.77 -7.36
CA GLU A 602 12.15 29.06 -8.64
C GLU A 602 12.16 27.53 -8.50
N ARG A 603 12.61 27.00 -7.35
CA ARG A 603 12.61 25.57 -7.03
C ARG A 603 11.22 25.00 -6.76
N ALA A 604 10.30 25.87 -6.31
CA ALA A 604 8.85 25.62 -6.32
C ALA A 604 8.29 25.73 -7.76
N ASP A 605 8.81 24.86 -8.62
CA ASP A 605 8.61 24.88 -10.06
C ASP A 605 7.21 24.37 -10.48
N ASP A 606 6.92 24.55 -11.77
CA ASP A 606 5.64 24.14 -12.34
C ASP A 606 5.44 22.62 -12.31
N TRP A 607 6.51 21.84 -12.38
CA TRP A 607 6.41 20.39 -12.33
C TRP A 607 5.99 19.93 -10.92
N LEU A 608 6.66 20.41 -9.88
CA LEU A 608 6.39 20.05 -8.48
C LEU A 608 4.95 20.43 -8.10
N THR A 609 4.57 21.67 -8.40
CA THR A 609 3.23 22.18 -8.09
C THR A 609 2.13 21.45 -8.86
N LYS A 610 2.37 21.07 -10.13
CA LYS A 610 1.41 20.24 -10.90
C LYS A 610 1.27 18.83 -10.35
N GLU A 611 2.36 18.18 -9.94
CA GLU A 611 2.28 16.82 -9.37
C GLU A 611 1.63 16.83 -7.98
N MET A 612 1.91 17.83 -7.13
CA MET A 612 1.18 18.03 -5.87
C MET A 612 -0.31 18.26 -6.10
N LEU A 613 -0.66 19.10 -7.10
CA LEU A 613 -2.05 19.33 -7.47
C LEU A 613 -2.72 18.04 -7.98
N ARG A 614 -2.05 17.28 -8.86
CA ARG A 614 -2.52 15.96 -9.35
C ARG A 614 -2.81 15.01 -8.20
N ALA A 615 -1.87 14.84 -7.28
CA ALA A 615 -2.03 13.98 -6.10
C ALA A 615 -3.19 14.42 -5.21
N SER A 616 -3.47 15.72 -5.14
CA SER A 616 -4.59 16.23 -4.36
C SER A 616 -5.97 15.76 -4.87
N TYR A 617 -6.08 15.40 -6.15
CA TYR A 617 -7.32 14.90 -6.77
C TYR A 617 -7.49 13.38 -6.68
N ASP A 618 -6.49 12.65 -6.19
CA ASP A 618 -6.58 11.21 -6.04
C ASP A 618 -7.64 10.82 -4.98
N PRO A 619 -8.30 9.65 -5.15
CA PRO A 619 -9.25 9.15 -4.17
C PRO A 619 -8.58 8.94 -2.81
N GLY A 620 -9.28 9.30 -1.73
CA GLY A 620 -8.80 9.16 -0.35
C GLY A 620 -8.03 10.35 0.22
N THR A 621 -7.63 11.33 -0.60
CA THR A 621 -6.86 12.51 -0.15
C THR A 621 -7.52 13.25 1.02
N VAL A 622 -8.85 13.41 0.99
CA VAL A 622 -9.57 14.11 2.05
C VAL A 622 -9.47 13.40 3.42
N VAL A 623 -9.40 12.07 3.43
CA VAL A 623 -9.25 11.27 4.66
C VAL A 623 -7.87 11.48 5.28
N VAL A 624 -6.84 11.55 4.43
CA VAL A 624 -5.47 11.84 4.85
C VAL A 624 -5.41 13.23 5.49
N LEU A 625 -6.02 14.23 4.85
CA LEU A 625 -6.09 15.59 5.40
C LEU A 625 -6.83 15.64 6.73
N GLU A 626 -8.02 15.02 6.82
CA GLU A 626 -8.78 14.95 8.06
C GLU A 626 -7.94 14.40 9.22
N SER A 627 -7.18 13.33 8.95
CA SER A 627 -6.31 12.70 9.95
C SER A 627 -5.14 13.61 10.36
N ILE A 628 -4.56 14.36 9.42
CA ILE A 628 -3.41 15.24 9.67
C ILE A 628 -3.82 16.53 10.39
N PHE A 629 -5.02 17.04 10.17
CA PHE A 629 -5.51 18.21 10.92
C PHE A 629 -6.11 17.83 12.28
N GLY A 630 -6.51 16.56 12.47
CA GLY A 630 -6.81 15.98 13.79
C GLY A 630 -5.56 15.49 14.55
N PHE A 631 -4.38 15.64 13.95
CA PHE A 631 -3.11 15.14 14.45
C PHE A 631 -2.59 16.01 15.60
N ASN A 632 -2.11 15.37 16.67
CA ASN A 632 -1.37 16.04 17.71
C ASN A 632 0.01 15.39 17.76
N LEU A 633 1.06 16.17 17.50
CA LEU A 633 2.48 15.78 17.58
C LEU A 633 2.88 15.61 19.05
N SER A 634 2.17 14.72 19.76
CA SER A 634 2.11 14.71 21.22
C SER A 634 3.36 14.18 21.90
N ILE A 635 4.26 13.53 21.16
CA ILE A 635 5.49 12.95 21.71
C ILE A 635 6.65 13.90 21.36
N PRO A 636 7.27 14.58 22.32
CA PRO A 636 8.33 15.55 22.04
C PRO A 636 9.57 14.90 21.44
N LEU A 637 10.29 15.66 20.60
CA LEU A 637 11.54 15.20 19.99
C LEU A 637 12.60 14.83 21.02
N ASN A 638 12.72 15.59 22.11
CA ASN A 638 13.68 15.28 23.18
C ASN A 638 13.39 13.93 23.82
N PHE A 639 12.12 13.55 24.03
CA PHE A 639 11.74 12.23 24.54
C PHE A 639 11.98 11.10 23.52
N LEU A 640 11.75 11.38 22.24
CA LEU A 640 11.97 10.40 21.17
C LEU A 640 13.46 10.09 20.99
N LEU A 641 14.30 11.13 21.00
CA LEU A 641 15.75 11.02 20.83
C LEU A 641 16.47 10.58 22.10
N GLU A 642 15.82 10.64 23.26
CA GLU A 642 16.38 10.18 24.52
C GLU A 642 16.65 8.67 24.48
N GLY A 643 17.90 8.31 24.81
CA GLY A 643 18.41 6.94 24.78
C GLY A 643 18.81 6.43 23.39
N PHE A 644 18.74 7.26 22.34
CA PHE A 644 19.26 6.90 21.03
C PHE A 644 20.79 7.03 21.02
N GLU A 645 21.50 5.91 20.93
CA GLU A 645 22.98 5.87 20.92
C GLU A 645 23.59 6.29 19.57
N GLY A 646 22.77 6.36 18.52
CA GLY A 646 23.22 6.81 17.20
C GLY A 646 23.39 8.33 17.14
N ARG A 647 24.09 8.81 16.11
CA ARG A 647 24.33 10.25 15.96
C ARG A 647 23.10 10.95 15.40
N VAL A 648 22.84 12.17 15.89
CA VAL A 648 21.73 13.03 15.46
C VAL A 648 22.27 14.28 14.77
N LEU A 649 21.87 14.50 13.53
CA LEU A 649 22.12 15.73 12.78
C LEU A 649 20.80 16.46 12.55
N VAL A 650 20.78 17.77 12.79
CA VAL A 650 19.67 18.66 12.46
C VAL A 650 20.14 19.62 11.38
N ILE A 651 19.42 19.66 10.27
CA ILE A 651 19.59 20.68 9.23
C ILE A 651 18.39 21.62 9.33
N GLN A 652 18.63 22.87 9.69
CA GLN A 652 17.57 23.86 9.90
C GLN A 652 17.70 25.00 8.90
N GLY A 653 16.67 25.17 8.06
CA GLY A 653 16.46 26.39 7.30
C GLY A 653 16.06 27.53 8.22
N MET A 654 16.86 28.60 8.24
CA MET A 654 16.69 29.74 9.15
C MET A 654 15.61 30.73 8.69
N ASN A 655 15.15 30.63 7.44
CA ASN A 655 14.07 31.42 6.87
C ASN A 655 12.76 30.62 6.75
N ASP A 656 12.61 29.52 7.51
CA ASP A 656 11.39 28.70 7.50
C ASP A 656 10.14 29.54 7.85
N PRO A 657 9.15 29.66 6.94
CA PRO A 657 7.93 30.43 7.20
C PRO A 657 6.93 29.69 8.12
N ILE A 658 7.13 28.39 8.36
CA ILE A 658 6.21 27.53 9.11
C ILE A 658 6.61 27.47 10.59
N THR A 659 7.90 27.39 10.88
CA THR A 659 8.42 27.21 12.24
C THR A 659 9.34 28.35 12.66
N ASN A 660 9.38 28.68 13.95
CA ASN A 660 10.35 29.63 14.46
C ASN A 660 11.73 28.95 14.60
N SER A 661 12.53 28.98 13.53
CA SER A 661 13.82 28.28 13.45
C SER A 661 14.78 28.64 14.59
N LYS A 662 14.86 29.92 14.98
CA LYS A 662 15.75 30.37 16.07
C LYS A 662 15.37 29.75 17.40
N TYR A 663 14.07 29.78 17.73
CA TYR A 663 13.56 29.15 18.94
C TYR A 663 13.76 27.64 18.90
N LYS A 664 13.44 27.00 17.77
CA LYS A 664 13.58 25.56 17.58
C LYS A 664 15.02 25.07 17.80
N VAL A 665 15.99 25.75 17.20
CA VAL A 665 17.42 25.44 17.35
C VAL A 665 17.90 25.64 18.79
N ALA A 666 17.46 26.72 19.46
CA ALA A 666 17.80 26.94 20.86
C ALA A 666 17.30 25.79 21.75
N MET A 667 16.04 25.39 21.59
CA MET A 667 15.46 24.28 22.35
C MET A 667 16.16 22.94 22.07
N LEU A 668 16.51 22.65 20.81
CA LEU A 668 17.24 21.42 20.46
C LEU A 668 18.64 21.39 21.09
N ARG A 669 19.37 22.52 21.07
CA ARG A 669 20.70 22.61 21.69
C ARG A 669 20.66 22.47 23.21
N GLU A 670 19.60 22.95 23.84
CA GLU A 670 19.46 22.94 25.30
C GLU A 670 18.95 21.60 25.85
N TYR A 671 18.00 20.97 25.16
CA TYR A 671 17.25 19.81 25.69
C TYR A 671 17.47 18.50 24.93
N CYS A 672 18.30 18.46 23.89
CA CYS A 672 18.68 17.21 23.22
C CYS A 672 20.19 16.97 23.35
N ILE A 673 20.55 15.79 23.83
CA ILE A 673 21.93 15.36 24.06
C ILE A 673 22.57 14.96 22.71
N ASP A 674 23.84 15.31 22.51
CA ASP A 674 24.67 14.91 21.35
C ASP A 674 24.09 15.21 19.96
N VAL A 675 23.31 16.30 19.85
CA VAL A 675 22.78 16.79 18.57
C VAL A 675 23.75 17.75 17.88
N THR A 676 24.10 17.45 16.64
CA THR A 676 24.81 18.39 15.75
C THR A 676 23.79 19.23 14.98
N VAL A 677 23.90 20.55 15.00
CA VAL A 677 22.99 21.46 14.27
C VAL A 677 23.74 22.19 13.16
N GLN A 678 23.23 22.09 11.94
CA GLN A 678 23.64 22.84 10.76
C GLN A 678 22.53 23.83 10.37
N GLU A 679 22.85 25.12 10.43
CA GLU A 679 21.93 26.20 10.06
C GLU A 679 22.18 26.58 8.60
N LEU A 680 21.12 26.64 7.79
CA LEU A 680 21.19 27.02 6.36
C LEU A 680 20.31 28.24 6.09
N ASP A 681 20.71 29.05 5.12
CA ASP A 681 19.91 30.18 4.60
C ASP A 681 18.81 29.68 3.65
N ALA A 682 17.93 28.81 4.16
CA ALA A 682 16.85 28.15 3.44
C ALA A 682 15.52 28.29 4.19
N GLY A 683 14.41 28.05 3.50
CA GLY A 683 13.06 27.95 4.03
C GLY A 683 12.74 26.59 4.62
N HIS A 684 11.52 26.10 4.35
CA HIS A 684 10.98 24.88 4.95
C HIS A 684 11.54 23.59 4.33
N CYS A 685 11.99 23.66 3.07
CA CYS A 685 12.45 22.51 2.30
C CYS A 685 13.93 22.63 1.90
N PRO A 686 14.90 22.74 2.84
CA PRO A 686 16.31 22.94 2.48
C PRO A 686 16.86 21.91 1.49
N HIS A 687 16.42 20.65 1.58
CA HIS A 687 16.89 19.57 0.71
C HIS A 687 16.55 19.79 -0.77
N ASP A 688 15.43 20.46 -1.07
CA ASP A 688 15.03 20.78 -2.45
C ASP A 688 15.33 22.24 -2.82
N GLU A 689 15.43 23.15 -1.85
CA GLU A 689 15.74 24.56 -2.09
C GLU A 689 17.25 24.79 -2.33
N LEU A 690 18.09 24.20 -1.48
CA LEU A 690 19.56 24.25 -1.55
C LEU A 690 20.14 22.81 -1.60
N PRO A 691 19.83 22.04 -2.66
CA PRO A 691 20.20 20.63 -2.72
C PRO A 691 21.72 20.42 -2.66
N GLU A 692 22.53 21.30 -3.24
CA GLU A 692 23.99 21.16 -3.27
C GLU A 692 24.59 21.18 -1.84
N ASP A 693 24.14 22.12 -1.02
CA ASP A 693 24.60 22.29 0.36
C ASP A 693 24.16 21.10 1.22
N VAL A 694 22.88 20.72 1.12
CA VAL A 694 22.34 19.58 1.87
C VAL A 694 23.01 18.27 1.45
N ASN A 695 23.22 18.04 0.16
CA ASN A 695 23.92 16.85 -0.35
C ASN A 695 25.36 16.79 0.15
N SER A 696 26.06 17.93 0.20
CA SER A 696 27.42 17.99 0.75
C SER A 696 27.43 17.58 2.22
N ILE A 697 26.54 18.17 3.04
CA ILE A 697 26.40 17.86 4.46
C ILE A 697 26.08 16.38 4.69
N LEU A 698 25.12 15.83 3.93
CA LEU A 698 24.71 14.42 4.06
C LEU A 698 25.83 13.45 3.69
N ARG A 699 26.58 13.72 2.62
CA ARG A 699 27.73 12.88 2.23
C ARG A 699 28.83 12.90 3.28
N GLU A 700 29.18 14.09 3.78
CA GLU A 700 30.17 14.24 4.84
C GLU A 700 29.72 13.53 6.12
N TRP A 701 28.45 13.67 6.49
CA TRP A 701 27.87 13.01 7.66
C TRP A 701 28.03 11.50 7.61
N VAL A 702 27.65 10.87 6.49
CA VAL A 702 27.74 9.42 6.29
C VAL A 702 29.20 8.97 6.25
N PHE A 703 30.08 9.68 5.54
CA PHE A 703 31.51 9.37 5.49
C PHE A 703 32.17 9.44 6.89
N ASN A 704 31.87 10.48 7.66
CA ASN A 704 32.35 10.64 9.03
C ASN A 704 31.76 9.59 9.99
N PHE A 705 30.68 8.89 9.63
CA PHE A 705 30.16 7.77 10.40
C PHE A 705 31.07 6.55 10.24
N GLN A 706 31.39 6.21 8.98
CA GLN A 706 32.21 5.05 8.65
C GLN A 706 33.65 5.15 9.20
N SER A 707 34.24 6.35 9.17
CA SER A 707 35.61 6.57 9.64
C SER A 707 35.82 6.46 11.16
N LYS A 708 34.76 6.61 11.96
CA LYS A 708 34.83 6.60 13.44
C LYS A 708 34.47 5.27 14.10
N GLY A 709 34.24 4.20 13.32
CA GLY A 709 34.21 2.80 13.78
C GLY A 709 33.40 2.56 15.06
N VAL A 710 32.10 2.31 14.92
CA VAL A 710 31.41 1.47 15.91
C VAL A 710 31.87 0.03 15.66
N PRO A 711 32.32 -0.73 16.68
CA PRO A 711 32.76 -2.11 16.48
C PRO A 711 31.61 -2.93 15.89
N ALA A 712 31.89 -3.75 14.88
CA ALA A 712 30.94 -4.73 14.39
C ALA A 712 30.48 -5.61 15.56
N VAL A 713 29.17 -5.61 15.84
CA VAL A 713 28.52 -6.52 16.79
C VAL A 713 27.97 -7.73 16.04
#